data_AF-A0A067PFQ2-F1
#
_entry.id   AF-A0A067PFQ2-F1
#
_cell.length_a   1.000
_cell.length_b   1.000
_cell.length_c   1.000
_cell.angle_alpha   90.00
_cell.angle_beta   90.00
_cell.angle_gamma   90.00
#
_symmetry.space_group_name_H-M   'P 1'
#
loop_
_entity.id
_entity.type
_entity.pdbx_description
1 polymer ?
#
loop_
_entity_poly.entity_id
_entity_poly.type
_entity_poly.pdbx_seq_one_letter_code
_entity_poly.pdbx_strand_id
1 'polypeptide(L)'
;MSGTGERIYYCDCPRYCKQQKVVPKATYYRHLKERDKVALPGDTEFARSESSQGVSSYVGGEKRSAGAMDDGSVDGDADVESSVVGGGSHQGKRLRHGSQGDSERDSLHEPSSGVASDGASLSSSVTRQHAATPPRAEDQNDSSSGSAGLGGGADQGSLSDRHIENEGDMDRGRADDLNEDTNRPMSPIHGTSNATSAAAAPPGVSPIPEIRIATDFINALKDATLDNGDLSPDVLDRLRNPITEPLNINNPDLLYSLELFLALNDSSEGAFDQVRNATHRRIPEVEILSLDQIKRRICEMTGVVPIVNHMCVNTCLAFTGPFAEDDSCRKCNEPRYDPLSSTKAPRREFYTMPIGPVLQAVSRTKEGATKKLYRADRTQDILGSLRALQQRKDNGEDVAVCLDTFDDFVCGSDYLAAVQDGRIKDGDSTLMISLDGAQLFRNKLSDCWIYIWVILDLAPDLRYKKKYVIPGGFIPGPNKPKNLDSFLFPGLHHVQALHNEGLPIWNALDNTIYVDDPFVLLGTADGPGLAYLNGLVGHHGGQGCRLHCPIRGRHKTGAPQYFPALLKPTNYSVVGCDHPDLDVYNLPYASRAHYLANLAILEASPNPNQYTKRRLQTGISKPSTFTRLTRTIHIPLMFTMDFMHLAGLNLPDLFIGLWCGSIDCGRSDSRATWDWFVLQGEVWKAHGKAVAAARSYWPGSFGNPPRNPAEKISSGYKAWEFLLYVYGLGPALLRSILPEKYWRHYCKLVFAIRLLHQRRITASELRHAHTLLIEFVRDFELLYYQRREDRLHFCRQSIHALTHLAPEVARLGPLIYYTQWTMERTIGNLGEEIRQPSNPFQNLSERGLRRSQLNALKALIPTLDPDVSTLPRGAQDLGEGYVLLKAMDTKARPTTESEGIALEKFMETEGDIRQWRTCPLQRWARLRLPNGQIARSLWKEGLKPLEDVRIARKVKLQFHQRIEYGEVRYYFRAKVNNGLGVFAMISLYSRPDPVILQQSYNTVWSCQDQGDAGLIVVDIKAIAAVVAMVPWQPAPGSDTCTYFVVEKPGLQVGYLSGEEEEMTEE
;
A
#
# COMPACT_ATOMS: atom_id res chain seq x y z
N MET A 1 -18.36 -32.90 42.00
CA MET A 1 -17.64 -32.11 43.02
C MET A 1 -17.19 -30.82 42.37
N SER A 2 -17.54 -29.66 42.92
CA SER A 2 -17.16 -28.33 42.43
C SER A 2 -15.83 -27.89 43.03
N GLY A 3 -15.02 -27.17 42.24
CA GLY A 3 -13.65 -26.78 42.61
C GLY A 3 -13.23 -25.43 42.04
N THR A 4 -14.08 -24.41 42.21
CA THR A 4 -13.82 -23.02 41.77
C THR A 4 -12.83 -22.33 42.70
N GLY A 5 -11.57 -22.77 42.69
CA GLY A 5 -10.48 -22.15 43.44
C GLY A 5 -9.96 -20.91 42.73
N GLU A 6 -10.52 -19.74 43.05
CA GLU A 6 -9.91 -18.46 42.64
C GLU A 6 -8.51 -18.32 43.25
N ARG A 7 -7.50 -18.05 42.42
CA ARG A 7 -6.14 -17.79 42.92
C ARG A 7 -6.09 -16.42 43.59
N ILE A 8 -5.94 -16.43 44.92
CA ILE A 8 -5.69 -15.23 45.71
C ILE A 8 -4.27 -14.73 45.40
N TYR A 9 -4.15 -13.48 44.98
CA TYR A 9 -2.86 -12.85 44.65
C TYR A 9 -2.37 -11.97 45.80
N TYR A 10 -1.18 -12.25 46.33
CA TYR A 10 -0.54 -11.46 47.38
C TYR A 10 0.53 -10.55 46.79
N CYS A 11 0.54 -9.27 47.15
CA CYS A 11 1.53 -8.30 46.68
C CYS A 11 2.11 -7.49 47.85
N ASP A 12 3.43 -7.37 47.82
CA ASP A 12 4.33 -6.89 48.87
C ASP A 12 5.25 -5.75 48.39
N CYS A 13 5.12 -5.33 47.10
CA CYS A 13 6.05 -4.40 46.47
C CYS A 13 6.35 -3.15 47.34
N PRO A 14 7.63 -2.77 47.52
CA PRO A 14 8.02 -1.69 48.44
C PRO A 14 7.45 -0.33 48.04
N ARG A 15 7.19 -0.11 46.74
CA ARG A 15 6.69 1.18 46.21
C ARG A 15 5.21 1.45 46.52
N TYR A 16 4.34 0.45 46.39
CA TYR A 16 2.87 0.64 46.47
C TYR A 16 2.17 -0.24 47.52
N CYS A 17 2.72 -1.41 47.85
CA CYS A 17 2.11 -2.28 48.85
C CYS A 17 2.70 -2.07 50.25
N LYS A 18 4.03 -1.86 50.34
CA LYS A 18 4.87 -1.69 51.54
C LYS A 18 4.93 -2.89 52.51
N GLN A 19 3.87 -3.69 52.55
CA GLN A 19 3.77 -4.96 53.26
C GLN A 19 2.91 -5.93 52.42
N GLN A 20 3.04 -7.23 52.67
CA GLN A 20 2.28 -8.24 51.95
C GLN A 20 0.77 -8.12 52.24
N LYS A 21 -0.04 -7.97 51.19
CA LYS A 21 -1.51 -7.93 51.26
C LYS A 21 -2.15 -8.55 50.03
N VAL A 22 -3.38 -9.04 50.17
CA VAL A 22 -4.18 -9.51 49.04
C VAL A 22 -4.47 -8.33 48.10
N VAL A 23 -4.34 -8.53 46.79
CA VAL A 23 -4.67 -7.56 45.75
C VAL A 23 -5.36 -8.24 44.57
N PRO A 24 -6.17 -7.51 43.77
CA PRO A 24 -6.70 -8.05 42.52
C PRO A 24 -5.59 -8.45 41.54
N LYS A 25 -5.85 -9.46 40.70
CA LYS A 25 -4.94 -9.97 39.67
C LYS A 25 -4.32 -8.86 38.80
N ALA A 26 -5.12 -7.88 38.38
CA ALA A 26 -4.64 -6.75 37.58
C ALA A 26 -3.62 -5.88 38.33
N THR A 27 -3.82 -5.66 39.64
CA THR A 27 -2.91 -4.92 40.51
C THR A 27 -1.60 -5.70 40.74
N TYR A 28 -1.69 -7.02 40.94
CA TYR A 28 -0.52 -7.90 41.08
C TYR A 28 0.42 -7.78 39.87
N TYR A 29 -0.10 -7.95 38.64
CA TYR A 29 0.72 -7.85 37.43
C TYR A 29 1.18 -6.42 37.12
N ARG A 30 0.40 -5.38 37.48
CA ARG A 30 0.82 -3.97 37.37
C ARG A 30 2.02 -3.67 38.29
N HIS A 31 2.08 -4.30 39.47
CA HIS A 31 3.15 -4.10 40.45
C HIS A 31 4.37 -5.00 40.24
N LEU A 32 4.33 -5.96 39.30
CA LEU A 32 5.38 -6.97 39.07
C LEU A 32 6.78 -6.33 38.94
N LYS A 33 6.92 -5.34 38.04
CA LYS A 33 8.16 -4.57 37.79
C LYS A 33 8.72 -3.80 38.99
N GLU A 34 7.97 -3.67 40.08
CA GLU A 34 8.41 -3.05 41.34
C GLU A 34 8.63 -4.09 42.47
N ARG A 35 8.31 -5.38 42.23
CA ARG A 35 8.71 -6.52 43.05
C ARG A 35 10.06 -7.08 42.60
N ASP A 36 10.25 -7.20 41.28
CA ASP A 36 11.45 -7.76 40.63
C ASP A 36 12.75 -6.96 40.91
N LYS A 37 12.66 -5.85 41.65
CA LYS A 37 13.79 -5.03 42.14
C LYS A 37 14.31 -5.44 43.52
N VAL A 38 13.66 -6.40 44.19
CA VAL A 38 14.10 -6.96 45.47
C VAL A 38 14.48 -8.43 45.24
N ALA A 39 15.78 -8.70 45.15
CA ALA A 39 16.28 -10.06 45.06
C ALA A 39 16.14 -10.77 46.42
N LEU A 40 15.77 -12.06 46.40
CA LEU A 40 15.90 -12.98 47.52
C LEU A 40 16.62 -14.26 47.06
N PRO A 41 17.53 -14.83 47.87
CA PRO A 41 18.27 -16.04 47.53
C PRO A 41 17.60 -17.31 48.09
N GLY A 42 17.99 -18.47 47.55
CA GLY A 42 17.81 -19.78 48.20
C GLY A 42 16.84 -20.74 47.50
N ASP A 43 17.25 -22.00 47.50
CA ASP A 43 16.48 -23.25 47.48
C ASP A 43 15.41 -23.45 46.38
N THR A 44 15.58 -24.27 45.32
CA THR A 44 15.99 -25.69 45.13
C THR A 44 14.81 -26.66 44.96
N GLU A 45 15.06 -27.72 44.16
CA GLU A 45 14.23 -28.91 43.91
C GLU A 45 12.75 -28.74 43.50
N PHE A 46 12.47 -28.91 42.20
CA PHE A 46 12.22 -30.25 41.66
C PHE A 46 12.52 -30.30 40.14
N ALA A 47 12.83 -31.49 39.61
CA ALA A 47 13.45 -31.65 38.29
C ALA A 47 12.68 -32.60 37.34
N ARG A 48 13.19 -32.68 36.09
CA ARG A 48 12.74 -33.51 34.93
C ARG A 48 11.52 -32.96 34.18
N SER A 49 11.51 -32.90 32.85
CA SER A 49 12.57 -33.00 31.83
C SER A 49 12.05 -32.27 30.56
N GLU A 50 12.82 -31.58 29.72
CA GLU A 50 14.03 -31.99 28.97
C GLU A 50 13.82 -33.24 28.08
N SER A 51 14.31 -33.30 26.83
CA SER A 51 14.90 -32.27 25.94
C SER A 51 14.93 -32.82 24.48
N SER A 52 14.71 -32.01 23.44
CA SER A 52 15.72 -31.42 22.50
C SER A 52 16.09 -32.21 21.23
N GLN A 53 16.41 -31.43 20.17
CA GLN A 53 17.25 -31.76 19.00
C GLN A 53 16.72 -32.78 17.96
N GLY A 54 17.26 -32.70 16.73
CA GLY A 54 16.90 -33.61 15.62
C GLY A 54 16.80 -32.97 14.22
N VAL A 55 17.73 -32.10 13.82
CA VAL A 55 17.84 -31.70 12.39
C VAL A 55 18.69 -32.74 11.65
N SER A 56 18.19 -33.25 10.51
CA SER A 56 18.94 -33.48 9.25
C SER A 56 18.53 -34.75 8.46
N SER A 57 18.71 -34.62 7.14
CA SER A 57 19.21 -35.64 6.18
C SER A 57 18.34 -36.80 5.64
N TYR A 58 17.96 -36.61 4.37
CA TYR A 58 18.23 -37.47 3.19
C TYR A 58 17.53 -38.84 2.99
N VAL A 59 16.91 -38.93 1.80
CA VAL A 59 16.83 -40.08 0.86
C VAL A 59 16.02 -41.33 1.27
N GLY A 60 15.14 -41.74 0.35
CA GLY A 60 14.47 -43.03 0.34
C GLY A 60 14.88 -43.91 -0.85
N GLY A 61 14.57 -45.19 -0.74
CA GLY A 61 14.94 -46.27 -1.68
C GLY A 61 15.05 -47.57 -0.86
N GLU A 62 13.98 -48.35 -0.72
CA GLU A 62 13.68 -49.52 -1.59
C GLU A 62 14.73 -50.66 -1.52
N LYS A 63 14.37 -51.95 -1.42
CA LYS A 63 13.16 -52.70 -0.98
C LYS A 63 13.46 -54.20 -1.20
N ARG A 64 12.87 -55.09 -0.38
CA ARG A 64 12.85 -56.58 -0.57
C ARG A 64 14.23 -57.27 -0.36
N SER A 65 14.33 -58.56 -0.01
CA SER A 65 13.31 -59.61 0.21
C SER A 65 13.77 -60.69 1.21
N ALA A 66 12.80 -61.45 1.73
CA ALA A 66 12.79 -62.82 2.29
C ALA A 66 14.11 -63.63 2.52
N GLY A 67 14.18 -64.55 3.50
CA GLY A 67 13.19 -64.94 4.52
C GLY A 67 13.27 -66.41 4.96
N ALA A 68 12.83 -66.68 6.21
CA ALA A 68 12.55 -67.97 6.84
C ALA A 68 13.69 -69.00 7.08
N MET A 69 13.94 -69.28 8.37
CA MET A 69 14.51 -70.52 8.98
C MET A 69 16.00 -70.83 8.63
N ASP A 70 16.76 -71.56 9.45
CA ASP A 70 16.42 -72.51 10.53
C ASP A 70 17.43 -72.48 11.72
N ASP A 71 17.32 -73.44 12.65
CA ASP A 71 18.36 -74.12 13.50
C ASP A 71 19.77 -73.47 13.71
N GLY A 72 20.38 -73.40 14.91
CA GLY A 72 19.97 -73.98 16.20
C GLY A 72 21.10 -74.39 17.20
N SER A 73 22.29 -73.76 17.17
CA SER A 73 23.39 -73.97 18.16
C SER A 73 24.12 -72.64 18.46
N VAL A 74 24.54 -72.25 19.68
CA VAL A 74 25.16 -72.89 20.89
C VAL A 74 26.70 -72.90 20.84
N ASP A 75 27.28 -71.98 21.63
CA ASP A 75 28.65 -71.89 22.21
C ASP A 75 29.88 -71.99 21.28
N GLY A 76 31.06 -71.42 21.60
CA GLY A 76 31.48 -70.60 22.76
C GLY A 76 33.01 -70.33 22.72
N ASP A 77 33.54 -69.62 23.73
CA ASP A 77 34.97 -69.49 24.10
C ASP A 77 35.95 -68.83 23.09
N ALA A 78 37.03 -68.10 23.45
CA ALA A 78 37.48 -67.43 24.69
C ALA A 78 38.56 -66.35 24.26
N ASP A 79 39.52 -65.77 25.02
CA ASP A 79 40.01 -65.92 26.41
C ASP A 79 40.90 -64.71 26.85
N VAL A 80 41.43 -64.72 28.10
CA VAL A 80 42.79 -64.30 28.60
C VAL A 80 43.43 -62.96 28.08
N GLU A 81 44.01 -62.04 28.91
CA GLU A 81 44.30 -62.01 30.36
C GLU A 81 44.59 -60.59 30.91
N SER A 82 44.27 -60.35 32.20
CA SER A 82 44.98 -59.42 33.15
C SER A 82 45.01 -57.88 32.87
N SER A 83 45.42 -56.96 33.76
CA SER A 83 45.26 -56.72 35.23
C SER A 83 45.90 -55.33 35.56
N VAL A 84 45.82 -54.64 36.72
CA VAL A 84 45.10 -54.78 38.02
C VAL A 84 45.04 -53.40 38.74
N VAL A 85 44.00 -53.12 39.56
CA VAL A 85 43.90 -52.00 40.57
C VAL A 85 43.96 -50.54 40.05
N GLY A 86 43.27 -49.53 40.61
CA GLY A 86 42.19 -49.50 41.61
C GLY A 86 42.24 -48.30 42.58
N GLY A 87 41.07 -47.70 42.89
CA GLY A 87 40.81 -46.95 44.13
C GLY A 87 41.05 -45.43 44.21
N GLY A 88 40.08 -44.73 44.80
CA GLY A 88 40.36 -43.84 45.95
C GLY A 88 40.80 -42.38 45.71
N SER A 89 39.86 -41.46 45.82
CA SER A 89 40.06 -40.00 46.01
C SER A 89 41.01 -39.59 47.15
N HIS A 90 41.75 -38.47 47.00
CA HIS A 90 41.58 -37.29 47.89
C HIS A 90 42.38 -36.01 47.51
N GLN A 91 41.82 -34.87 47.96
CA GLN A 91 42.37 -33.54 48.31
C GLN A 91 43.84 -33.14 47.99
N GLY A 92 44.03 -31.88 47.55
CA GLY A 92 44.86 -30.95 48.36
C GLY A 92 45.88 -29.98 47.70
N LYS A 93 45.46 -28.72 47.48
CA LYS A 93 46.22 -27.45 47.73
C LYS A 93 47.66 -27.21 47.16
N ARG A 94 47.80 -26.05 46.47
CA ARG A 94 48.96 -25.07 46.52
C ARG A 94 50.30 -25.53 45.87
N LEU A 95 51.28 -24.67 45.51
CA LEU A 95 51.39 -23.23 45.14
C LEU A 95 52.80 -22.94 44.52
N ARG A 96 52.95 -21.80 43.82
CA ARG A 96 54.18 -20.99 43.54
C ARG A 96 55.21 -21.45 42.49
N HIS A 97 55.82 -20.41 41.86
CA HIS A 97 57.14 -20.18 41.19
C HIS A 97 57.99 -21.38 40.69
N GLY A 98 58.82 -21.30 39.64
CA GLY A 98 59.32 -20.22 38.74
C GLY A 98 60.10 -20.90 37.56
N SER A 99 61.03 -20.32 36.80
CA SER A 99 61.64 -18.97 36.72
C SER A 99 62.60 -18.86 35.50
N GLN A 100 62.90 -17.63 35.06
CA GLN A 100 64.08 -17.19 34.25
C GLN A 100 64.24 -17.62 32.77
N GLY A 101 64.99 -16.79 32.03
CA GLY A 101 65.26 -16.90 30.59
C GLY A 101 65.65 -15.58 29.93
N ASP A 102 66.75 -14.97 30.37
CA ASP A 102 67.35 -13.73 29.82
C ASP A 102 68.00 -13.97 28.41
N SER A 103 68.46 -13.00 27.61
CA SER A 103 69.10 -11.71 27.92
C SER A 103 69.18 -10.73 26.72
N GLU A 104 69.45 -9.44 27.01
CA GLU A 104 70.26 -8.41 26.28
C GLU A 104 70.14 -8.25 24.73
N ARG A 105 70.16 -7.05 24.09
CA ARG A 105 70.51 -5.64 24.44
C ARG A 105 70.01 -4.69 23.28
N ASP A 106 70.27 -3.39 23.09
CA ASP A 106 71.14 -2.35 23.72
C ASP A 106 70.65 -0.89 23.44
N SER A 107 71.16 0.08 24.23
CA SER A 107 71.65 1.45 23.90
C SER A 107 70.87 2.56 23.11
N LEU A 108 70.87 3.77 23.73
CA LEU A 108 71.15 5.14 23.23
C LEU A 108 70.06 6.16 22.78
N HIS A 109 70.19 7.37 23.40
CA HIS A 109 69.98 8.76 22.94
C HIS A 109 68.60 9.42 22.69
N GLU A 110 68.20 10.22 23.71
CA GLU A 110 67.71 11.62 23.64
C GLU A 110 68.66 12.56 22.84
N PRO A 111 68.29 13.82 22.42
CA PRO A 111 67.55 14.80 23.26
C PRO A 111 66.62 15.86 22.59
N SER A 112 65.92 16.62 23.46
CA SER A 112 65.52 18.06 23.32
C SER A 112 64.54 18.48 22.19
N SER A 113 63.74 19.55 22.30
CA SER A 113 63.33 20.48 23.39
C SER A 113 61.97 21.08 22.95
N GLY A 114 61.07 21.67 23.76
CA GLY A 114 61.16 22.52 24.95
C GLY A 114 60.28 23.78 24.70
N VAL A 115 59.83 24.59 25.66
CA VAL A 115 60.02 24.61 27.13
C VAL A 115 58.88 25.44 27.78
N ALA A 116 58.27 24.89 28.85
CA ALA A 116 57.69 25.54 30.05
C ALA A 116 56.61 26.68 29.90
N SER A 117 55.98 27.19 30.97
CA SER A 117 56.16 26.95 32.43
C SER A 117 54.86 27.14 33.26
N ASP A 118 54.70 26.31 34.30
CA ASP A 118 54.46 26.63 35.74
C ASP A 118 53.45 27.73 36.20
N GLY A 119 52.76 27.61 37.34
CA GLY A 119 52.88 26.56 38.39
C GLY A 119 51.92 26.70 39.58
N ALA A 120 52.25 25.99 40.67
CA ALA A 120 51.47 25.73 41.90
C ALA A 120 51.30 26.98 42.85
N SER A 121 50.63 26.97 44.02
CA SER A 121 50.40 25.90 45.01
C SER A 121 49.31 26.19 46.09
N LEU A 122 48.80 25.12 46.72
CA LEU A 122 48.66 24.80 48.18
C LEU A 122 48.73 25.94 49.24
N SER A 123 48.05 25.93 50.41
CA SER A 123 47.10 24.98 51.05
C SER A 123 46.42 25.56 52.34
N SER A 124 45.52 24.78 52.98
CA SER A 124 45.03 24.85 54.40
C SER A 124 43.99 25.92 54.82
N SER A 125 43.17 25.76 55.88
CA SER A 125 42.49 24.59 56.49
C SER A 125 41.41 25.02 57.55
N VAL A 126 40.45 24.12 57.89
CA VAL A 126 39.47 24.18 59.03
C VAL A 126 38.43 25.35 59.02
N THR A 127 37.19 25.32 59.54
CA THR A 127 36.40 24.38 60.40
C THR A 127 34.86 24.55 60.25
N ARG A 128 34.06 23.45 60.39
CA ARG A 128 32.61 23.41 60.76
C ARG A 128 31.59 24.09 59.79
N GLN A 129 30.26 23.81 59.82
CA GLN A 129 29.41 22.98 60.71
C GLN A 129 28.28 22.23 59.94
N HIS A 130 27.27 21.66 60.65
CA HIS A 130 26.31 20.65 60.16
C HIS A 130 24.97 21.19 59.60
N ALA A 131 24.20 20.28 58.98
CA ALA A 131 22.86 20.49 58.40
C ALA A 131 21.68 20.26 59.40
N ALA A 132 20.44 20.37 58.86
CA ALA A 132 19.22 19.58 59.20
C ALA A 132 17.98 20.26 59.89
N THR A 133 16.96 20.53 59.05
CA THR A 133 15.52 20.18 59.25
C THR A 133 14.63 21.04 60.24
N PRO A 134 13.38 20.68 60.70
CA PRO A 134 12.19 21.59 60.65
C PRO A 134 11.49 21.92 62.01
N PRO A 135 10.35 22.64 62.04
CA PRO A 135 8.97 22.07 62.20
C PRO A 135 7.94 22.69 61.20
N ARG A 136 6.61 22.40 61.09
CA ARG A 136 5.54 21.62 61.81
C ARG A 136 4.58 22.43 62.75
N ALA A 137 3.33 21.94 62.88
CA ALA A 137 2.15 22.39 63.69
C ALA A 137 1.20 23.37 62.93
N GLU A 138 -0.10 23.09 62.71
CA GLU A 138 -1.32 23.22 63.59
C GLU A 138 -1.97 24.64 63.48
N ASP A 139 -3.29 24.91 63.59
CA ASP A 139 -4.50 24.09 63.85
C ASP A 139 -5.81 24.79 63.36
N GLN A 140 -6.99 24.12 63.46
CA GLN A 140 -8.37 24.70 63.64
C GLN A 140 -8.98 25.69 62.59
N ASN A 141 -10.31 25.95 62.47
CA ASN A 141 -11.55 25.17 62.71
C ASN A 141 -12.76 25.86 61.99
N ASP A 142 -13.96 25.24 61.99
CA ASP A 142 -15.31 25.85 61.83
C ASP A 142 -15.75 26.51 60.49
N SER A 143 -17.04 26.59 60.11
CA SER A 143 -18.26 25.86 60.56
C SER A 143 -19.47 26.06 59.60
N SER A 144 -20.45 25.14 59.65
CA SER A 144 -21.87 25.29 59.20
C SER A 144 -22.14 25.51 57.67
N SER A 145 -23.32 25.24 57.07
CA SER A 145 -24.53 24.43 57.38
C SER A 145 -25.28 24.16 56.05
N GLY A 146 -26.20 23.21 55.87
CA GLY A 146 -26.66 22.08 56.71
C GLY A 146 -27.88 21.36 56.09
N SER A 147 -28.13 20.10 56.50
CA SER A 147 -29.44 19.37 56.62
C SER A 147 -30.50 19.33 55.48
N ALA A 148 -31.36 18.31 55.33
CA ALA A 148 -31.39 16.90 55.78
C ALA A 148 -32.64 16.18 55.19
N GLY A 149 -32.70 14.85 55.23
CA GLY A 149 -33.94 14.05 55.15
C GLY A 149 -34.06 13.05 53.99
N LEU A 150 -34.83 11.95 54.09
CA LEU A 150 -34.73 10.76 54.98
C LEU A 150 -35.82 9.73 54.62
N GLY A 151 -35.53 8.42 54.73
CA GLY A 151 -36.50 7.30 54.62
C GLY A 151 -36.59 6.62 53.24
N GLY A 152 -36.85 5.31 53.13
CA GLY A 152 -36.91 4.26 54.18
C GLY A 152 -37.60 2.95 53.71
N GLY A 153 -37.01 1.77 53.99
CA GLY A 153 -37.52 0.42 53.63
C GLY A 153 -36.88 -0.15 52.33
N ALA A 154 -36.40 -1.40 52.20
CA ALA A 154 -36.70 -2.74 52.77
C ALA A 154 -37.91 -3.45 52.09
N ASP A 155 -37.86 -4.72 51.64
CA ASP A 155 -36.77 -5.72 51.53
C ASP A 155 -37.14 -6.86 50.52
N GLN A 156 -36.13 -7.59 49.98
CA GLN A 156 -36.17 -8.88 49.21
C GLN A 156 -37.01 -8.96 47.89
N GLY A 157 -36.60 -9.68 46.83
CA GLY A 157 -35.35 -10.43 46.57
C GLY A 157 -35.31 -11.17 45.20
N SER A 158 -34.24 -11.94 44.98
CA SER A 158 -33.94 -12.89 43.86
C SER A 158 -33.51 -12.38 42.46
N LEU A 159 -32.19 -12.45 42.25
CA LEU A 159 -31.48 -13.15 41.14
C LEU A 159 -31.88 -12.93 39.66
N SER A 160 -31.07 -12.12 38.96
CA SER A 160 -30.43 -12.51 37.69
C SER A 160 -29.17 -11.65 37.45
N ASP A 161 -28.14 -12.20 36.80
CA ASP A 161 -26.79 -11.63 36.82
C ASP A 161 -26.60 -10.33 36.03
N ARG A 162 -25.83 -9.41 36.61
CA ARG A 162 -25.27 -8.24 35.91
C ARG A 162 -23.96 -8.64 35.22
N HIS A 163 -23.92 -8.65 33.90
CA HIS A 163 -22.64 -8.59 33.19
C HIS A 163 -21.98 -7.23 33.43
N ILE A 164 -20.72 -7.26 33.88
CA ILE A 164 -19.88 -6.08 34.03
C ILE A 164 -19.29 -5.76 32.66
N GLU A 165 -19.65 -4.60 32.11
CA GLU A 165 -19.03 -4.05 30.91
C GLU A 165 -17.53 -3.81 31.18
N ASN A 166 -16.68 -4.31 30.28
CA ASN A 166 -15.23 -4.14 30.35
C ASN A 166 -14.73 -3.90 28.92
N GLU A 167 -14.75 -2.64 28.51
CA GLU A 167 -14.41 -2.23 27.15
C GLU A 167 -12.91 -2.40 26.89
N GLY A 168 -12.58 -3.25 25.93
CA GLY A 168 -11.26 -3.34 25.32
C GLY A 168 -11.38 -3.07 23.83
N ASP A 169 -11.79 -1.85 23.47
CA ASP A 169 -12.14 -1.52 22.09
C ASP A 169 -10.93 -1.52 21.16
N MET A 170 -11.16 -1.93 19.91
CA MET A 170 -10.16 -1.94 18.84
C MET A 170 -10.73 -1.20 17.63
N ASP A 171 -10.38 0.08 17.55
CA ASP A 171 -10.37 0.93 16.36
C ASP A 171 -11.57 0.73 15.41
N ARG A 172 -12.74 1.09 15.92
CA ARG A 172 -13.86 1.48 15.07
C ARG A 172 -13.65 2.94 14.66
N GLY A 173 -13.42 3.18 13.38
CA GLY A 173 -13.27 4.52 12.79
C GLY A 173 -14.54 5.38 12.86
N ARG A 174 -14.94 5.80 14.06
CA ARG A 174 -15.94 6.83 14.30
C ARG A 174 -15.29 8.19 14.03
N ALA A 175 -15.85 8.99 13.13
CA ALA A 175 -15.19 10.19 12.60
C ALA A 175 -15.10 11.40 13.57
N ASP A 176 -15.35 11.19 14.86
CA ASP A 176 -15.58 12.26 15.84
C ASP A 176 -14.29 12.74 16.55
N ASP A 177 -13.31 11.88 16.83
CA ASP A 177 -12.09 12.25 17.57
C ASP A 177 -10.96 12.85 16.71
N LEU A 178 -11.16 12.98 15.38
CA LEU A 178 -10.17 13.58 14.47
C LEU A 178 -10.19 15.13 14.46
N ASN A 179 -11.00 15.78 15.32
CA ASN A 179 -11.60 17.09 15.02
C ASN A 179 -11.26 18.29 15.93
N GLU A 180 -10.60 18.15 17.09
CA GLU A 180 -10.50 19.27 18.06
C GLU A 180 -9.79 20.54 17.54
N ASP A 181 -8.80 20.40 16.65
CA ASP A 181 -7.85 21.48 16.31
C ASP A 181 -8.24 22.30 15.05
N THR A 182 -9.44 22.12 14.47
CA THR A 182 -9.85 22.87 13.23
C THR A 182 -11.30 23.37 13.14
N ASN A 183 -12.22 22.94 14.02
CA ASN A 183 -13.66 23.24 13.87
C ASN A 183 -14.39 23.81 15.10
N ARG A 184 -13.71 24.06 16.23
CA ARG A 184 -14.33 24.80 17.36
C ARG A 184 -14.33 26.31 17.08
N PRO A 185 -15.47 27.02 17.16
CA PRO A 185 -15.43 28.45 17.40
C PRO A 185 -14.85 28.68 18.80
N MET A 186 -13.89 29.61 18.94
CA MET A 186 -13.40 29.97 20.27
C MET A 186 -14.49 30.68 21.07
N SER A 187 -14.88 30.09 22.20
CA SER A 187 -15.65 30.79 23.23
C SER A 187 -14.90 32.05 23.68
N PRO A 188 -15.59 33.17 23.96
CA PRO A 188 -14.93 34.42 24.28
C PRO A 188 -14.16 34.31 25.60
N ILE A 189 -12.83 34.37 25.52
CA ILE A 189 -11.96 34.45 26.69
C ILE A 189 -12.13 35.85 27.30
N HIS A 190 -12.86 35.95 28.41
CA HIS A 190 -12.81 37.13 29.29
C HIS A 190 -11.49 37.14 30.08
N GLY A 191 -10.40 37.43 29.36
CA GLY A 191 -9.11 37.81 29.91
C GLY A 191 -8.84 39.28 29.58
N THR A 192 -8.34 40.05 30.54
CA THR A 192 -8.10 41.48 30.37
C THR A 192 -7.02 41.76 29.33
N SER A 193 -7.29 42.73 28.45
CA SER A 193 -6.45 43.02 27.30
C SER A 193 -5.17 43.79 27.68
N ASN A 194 -4.01 43.15 27.59
CA ASN A 194 -2.76 43.83 27.26
C ASN A 194 -2.52 43.69 25.76
N ALA A 195 -2.96 44.68 24.99
CA ALA A 195 -2.87 44.68 23.53
C ALA A 195 -1.45 45.02 23.06
N THR A 196 -0.62 44.01 22.83
CA THR A 196 0.56 44.17 21.97
C THR A 196 0.08 44.38 20.53
N SER A 197 0.45 45.52 19.96
CA SER A 197 0.05 45.94 18.61
C SER A 197 0.53 44.94 17.55
N ALA A 198 -0.38 44.14 17.00
CA ALA A 198 -0.14 43.38 15.78
C ALA A 198 0.03 44.37 14.62
N ALA A 199 1.25 44.48 14.09
CA ALA A 199 1.55 45.37 12.97
C ALA A 199 0.68 45.02 11.75
N ALA A 200 0.14 46.05 11.09
CA ALA A 200 -0.63 45.86 9.86
C ALA A 200 0.24 45.20 8.78
N ALA A 201 -0.32 44.24 8.05
CA ALA A 201 0.38 43.59 6.95
C ALA A 201 0.74 44.62 5.86
N PRO A 202 1.91 44.48 5.19
CA PRO A 202 2.28 45.38 4.08
C PRO A 202 1.23 45.40 2.97
N PRO A 203 1.06 46.53 2.24
CA PRO A 203 0.14 46.61 1.11
C PRO A 203 0.41 45.48 0.09
N GLY A 204 -0.64 44.71 -0.22
CA GLY A 204 -0.57 43.55 -1.13
C GLY A 204 -0.35 42.19 -0.44
N VAL A 205 -0.01 42.15 0.86
CA VAL A 205 0.16 40.89 1.61
C VAL A 205 -1.15 40.50 2.30
N SER A 206 -1.57 39.23 2.15
CA SER A 206 -2.80 38.75 2.81
C SER A 206 -2.66 38.77 4.35
N PRO A 207 -3.67 39.28 5.10
CA PRO A 207 -3.67 39.25 6.55
C PRO A 207 -4.00 37.86 7.14
N ILE A 208 -4.33 36.87 6.29
CA ILE A 208 -4.65 35.51 6.69
C ILE A 208 -3.36 34.66 6.73
N PRO A 209 -2.94 34.11 7.88
CA PRO A 209 -1.67 33.38 7.99
C PRO A 209 -1.56 32.19 7.03
N GLU A 210 -2.63 31.42 6.87
CA GLU A 210 -2.67 30.22 6.03
C GLU A 210 -2.49 30.54 4.54
N ILE A 211 -3.09 31.65 4.08
CA ILE A 211 -2.95 32.13 2.71
C ILE A 211 -1.54 32.68 2.53
N ARG A 212 -1.11 33.60 3.42
CA ARG A 212 0.21 34.22 3.35
C ARG A 212 1.34 33.18 3.31
N ILE A 213 1.35 32.21 4.21
CA ILE A 213 2.37 31.14 4.24
C ILE A 213 2.40 30.37 2.91
N ALA A 214 1.23 30.02 2.35
CA ALA A 214 1.18 29.32 1.07
C ALA A 214 1.70 30.20 -0.08
N THR A 215 1.34 31.48 -0.10
CA THR A 215 1.88 32.49 -1.04
C THR A 215 3.39 32.67 -0.88
N ASP A 216 3.91 32.69 0.35
CA ASP A 216 5.35 32.82 0.63
C ASP A 216 6.13 31.63 0.05
N PHE A 217 5.61 30.39 0.21
CA PHE A 217 6.21 29.20 -0.42
C PHE A 217 6.08 29.21 -1.95
N ILE A 218 4.94 29.64 -2.50
CA ILE A 218 4.72 29.81 -3.96
C ILE A 218 5.68 30.85 -4.55
N ASN A 219 5.99 31.92 -3.82
CA ASN A 219 6.96 32.93 -4.22
C ASN A 219 8.39 32.41 -4.10
N ALA A 220 8.75 31.71 -3.03
CA ALA A 220 10.07 31.08 -2.90
C ALA A 220 10.36 30.06 -4.01
N LEU A 221 9.34 29.31 -4.45
CA LEU A 221 9.43 28.40 -5.60
C LEU A 221 9.55 29.13 -6.96
N LYS A 222 9.20 30.42 -7.08
CA LYS A 222 9.26 31.17 -8.35
C LYS A 222 10.70 31.31 -8.85
N ASP A 223 11.57 31.69 -7.92
CA ASP A 223 12.96 32.09 -8.17
C ASP A 223 13.93 30.94 -7.84
N ALA A 224 13.44 29.69 -7.92
CA ALA A 224 14.19 28.47 -7.70
C ALA A 224 15.21 28.22 -8.83
N THR A 225 16.44 27.93 -8.44
CA THR A 225 17.55 27.51 -9.30
C THR A 225 18.25 26.30 -8.67
N LEU A 226 19.17 25.71 -9.41
CA LEU A 226 20.07 24.68 -8.88
C LEU A 226 21.05 25.28 -7.85
N ASP A 227 21.51 26.51 -8.04
CA ASP A 227 22.48 27.18 -7.15
C ASP A 227 21.90 27.64 -5.80
N ASN A 228 20.58 27.82 -5.68
CA ASN A 228 19.92 28.13 -4.41
C ASN A 228 19.16 26.93 -3.80
N GLY A 229 19.43 25.71 -4.31
CA GLY A 229 19.02 24.46 -3.67
C GLY A 229 20.10 23.89 -2.73
N ASP A 230 19.68 23.07 -1.76
CA ASP A 230 20.54 22.41 -0.76
C ASP A 230 21.37 21.22 -1.35
N LEU A 231 22.09 21.43 -2.45
CA LEU A 231 22.90 20.42 -3.15
C LEU A 231 24.38 20.83 -3.21
N SER A 232 25.30 19.85 -3.19
CA SER A 232 26.74 20.14 -3.27
C SER A 232 27.17 20.52 -4.69
N PRO A 233 28.25 21.33 -4.86
CA PRO A 233 28.75 21.72 -6.17
C PRO A 233 29.00 20.55 -7.13
N ASP A 234 29.52 19.42 -6.64
CA ASP A 234 29.78 18.22 -7.46
C ASP A 234 28.49 17.53 -7.93
N VAL A 235 27.34 17.80 -7.30
CA VAL A 235 26.02 17.31 -7.75
C VAL A 235 25.41 18.30 -8.74
N LEU A 236 25.57 19.61 -8.51
CA LEU A 236 25.14 20.65 -9.45
C LEU A 236 25.90 20.57 -10.78
N ASP A 237 27.21 20.30 -10.73
CA ASP A 237 28.01 20.06 -11.93
C ASP A 237 27.49 18.86 -12.71
N ARG A 238 27.32 17.67 -12.10
CA ARG A 238 26.78 16.47 -12.77
C ARG A 238 25.35 16.65 -13.31
N LEU A 239 24.52 17.49 -12.69
CA LEU A 239 23.19 17.83 -13.20
C LEU A 239 23.25 18.68 -14.47
N ARG A 240 24.20 19.61 -14.57
CA ARG A 240 24.40 20.49 -15.73
C ARG A 240 25.26 19.84 -16.84
N ASN A 241 26.19 18.99 -16.43
CA ASN A 241 27.19 18.30 -17.26
C ASN A 241 27.03 16.76 -17.12
N PRO A 242 26.03 16.15 -17.78
CA PRO A 242 25.77 14.71 -17.70
C PRO A 242 26.95 13.89 -18.27
N ILE A 243 27.27 12.77 -17.62
CA ILE A 243 28.36 11.88 -18.06
C ILE A 243 27.98 11.20 -19.38
N THR A 244 28.68 11.54 -20.47
CA THR A 244 28.39 11.12 -21.85
C THR A 244 28.97 9.75 -22.24
N GLU A 245 29.03 8.81 -21.30
CA GLU A 245 29.51 7.45 -21.55
C GLU A 245 28.74 6.43 -20.69
N PRO A 246 28.51 5.18 -21.16
CA PRO A 246 27.88 4.15 -20.34
C PRO A 246 28.73 3.82 -19.11
N LEU A 247 28.10 3.47 -17.98
CA LEU A 247 28.86 3.03 -16.81
C LEU A 247 29.41 1.62 -17.01
N ASN A 248 30.69 1.51 -17.37
CA ASN A 248 31.37 0.24 -17.56
C ASN A 248 32.27 -0.12 -16.36
N ILE A 249 32.03 -1.26 -15.73
CA ILE A 249 32.83 -1.77 -14.60
C ILE A 249 33.79 -2.85 -15.09
N ASN A 250 34.96 -2.41 -15.55
CA ASN A 250 36.05 -3.29 -15.99
C ASN A 250 36.82 -3.95 -14.82
N ASN A 251 36.62 -3.48 -13.57
CA ASN A 251 37.24 -4.08 -12.39
C ASN A 251 36.31 -5.18 -11.80
N PRO A 252 36.70 -6.47 -11.85
CA PRO A 252 35.86 -7.56 -11.36
C PRO A 252 35.59 -7.49 -9.86
N ASP A 253 36.53 -6.99 -9.06
CA ASP A 253 36.42 -6.91 -7.61
C ASP A 253 35.43 -5.82 -7.18
N LEU A 254 35.33 -4.74 -7.97
CA LEU A 254 34.28 -3.73 -7.80
C LEU A 254 32.90 -4.28 -8.19
N LEU A 255 32.80 -5.04 -9.29
CA LEU A 255 31.55 -5.69 -9.68
C LEU A 255 31.08 -6.66 -8.58
N TYR A 256 31.98 -7.53 -8.12
CA TYR A 256 31.71 -8.49 -7.05
C TYR A 256 31.38 -7.80 -5.71
N SER A 257 32.00 -6.66 -5.40
CA SER A 257 31.63 -5.83 -4.24
C SER A 257 30.19 -5.27 -4.34
N LEU A 258 29.71 -4.92 -5.55
CA LEU A 258 28.34 -4.46 -5.78
C LEU A 258 27.33 -5.62 -5.70
N GLU A 259 27.65 -6.77 -6.29
CA GLU A 259 26.84 -7.99 -6.19
C GLU A 259 26.70 -8.45 -4.73
N LEU A 260 27.80 -8.42 -3.96
CA LEU A 260 27.79 -8.73 -2.53
C LEU A 260 26.96 -7.72 -1.72
N PHE A 261 27.06 -6.43 -2.03
CA PHE A 261 26.26 -5.38 -1.38
C PHE A 261 24.75 -5.54 -1.69
N LEU A 262 24.40 -5.94 -2.91
CA LEU A 262 23.02 -6.25 -3.31
C LEU A 262 22.50 -7.51 -2.59
N ALA A 263 23.27 -8.60 -2.60
CA ALA A 263 22.91 -9.86 -1.95
C ALA A 263 22.77 -9.72 -0.42
N LEU A 264 23.52 -8.79 0.19
CA LEU A 264 23.48 -8.50 1.62
C LEU A 264 22.76 -7.18 1.96
N ASN A 265 21.95 -6.62 1.06
CA ASN A 265 21.30 -5.31 1.22
C ASN A 265 20.56 -5.14 2.56
N ASP A 266 19.95 -6.22 3.06
CA ASP A 266 19.14 -6.22 4.29
C ASP A 266 19.86 -6.83 5.51
N SER A 267 21.09 -7.29 5.34
CA SER A 267 21.94 -7.84 6.39
C SER A 267 22.55 -6.74 7.26
N SER A 268 23.11 -7.12 8.41
CA SER A 268 23.89 -6.20 9.23
C SER A 268 25.28 -5.94 8.62
N GLU A 269 25.87 -4.80 8.98
CA GLU A 269 27.24 -4.44 8.62
C GLU A 269 28.26 -5.51 9.06
N GLY A 270 28.12 -6.02 10.29
CA GLY A 270 28.94 -7.14 10.77
C GLY A 270 28.76 -8.44 9.98
N ALA A 271 27.64 -8.65 9.28
CA ALA A 271 27.46 -9.78 8.37
C ALA A 271 28.12 -9.54 7.00
N PHE A 272 28.05 -8.30 6.48
CA PHE A 272 28.80 -7.90 5.29
C PHE A 272 30.31 -8.09 5.52
N ASP A 273 30.83 -7.59 6.64
CA ASP A 273 32.24 -7.73 7.01
C ASP A 273 32.65 -9.17 7.32
N GLN A 274 31.77 -10.01 7.87
CA GLN A 274 32.04 -11.44 8.01
C GLN A 274 32.21 -12.14 6.66
N VAL A 275 31.39 -11.81 5.64
CA VAL A 275 31.57 -12.38 4.30
C VAL A 275 32.80 -11.79 3.60
N ARG A 276 33.04 -10.47 3.72
CA ARG A 276 34.25 -9.79 3.24
C ARG A 276 35.53 -10.49 3.76
N ASN A 277 35.58 -10.72 5.06
CA ASN A 277 36.68 -11.40 5.74
C ASN A 277 36.70 -12.92 5.53
N ALA A 278 35.60 -13.54 5.07
CA ALA A 278 35.58 -14.95 4.66
C ALA A 278 36.18 -15.12 3.25
N THR A 279 35.78 -14.29 2.28
CA THR A 279 36.34 -14.36 0.93
C THR A 279 37.82 -13.98 0.92
N HIS A 280 38.26 -12.91 1.60
CA HIS A 280 39.69 -12.56 1.69
C HIS A 280 40.55 -13.67 2.34
N ARG A 281 39.98 -14.52 3.20
CA ARG A 281 40.68 -15.73 3.73
C ARG A 281 40.73 -16.90 2.74
N ARG A 282 39.88 -16.91 1.72
CA ARG A 282 39.81 -17.97 0.70
C ARG A 282 40.48 -17.58 -0.62
N ILE A 283 40.48 -16.30 -0.96
CA ILE A 283 41.04 -15.68 -2.17
C ILE A 283 41.64 -14.32 -1.73
N PRO A 284 42.89 -14.29 -1.21
CA PRO A 284 43.51 -13.05 -0.71
C PRO A 284 43.77 -11.99 -1.78
N GLU A 285 43.66 -12.35 -3.06
CA GLU A 285 43.96 -11.50 -4.21
C GLU A 285 42.79 -10.57 -4.63
N VAL A 286 41.59 -10.75 -4.04
CA VAL A 286 40.35 -10.04 -4.42
C VAL A 286 40.06 -8.91 -3.43
N GLU A 287 40.11 -7.66 -3.89
CA GLU A 287 39.91 -6.47 -3.05
C GLU A 287 38.40 -6.11 -2.91
N ILE A 288 37.72 -6.78 -1.99
CA ILE A 288 36.33 -6.44 -1.65
C ILE A 288 36.28 -5.15 -0.82
N LEU A 289 35.61 -4.12 -1.35
CA LEU A 289 35.42 -2.84 -0.67
C LEU A 289 34.63 -2.99 0.65
N SER A 290 35.01 -2.23 1.67
CA SER A 290 34.21 -2.10 2.91
C SER A 290 32.83 -1.48 2.64
N LEU A 291 31.91 -1.66 3.60
CA LEU A 291 30.54 -1.16 3.47
C LEU A 291 30.49 0.36 3.20
N ASP A 292 31.39 1.15 3.79
CA ASP A 292 31.47 2.61 3.59
C ASP A 292 32.27 3.03 2.35
N GLN A 293 33.14 2.17 1.81
CA GLN A 293 33.71 2.37 0.48
C GLN A 293 32.65 2.11 -0.60
N ILE A 294 31.90 1.01 -0.52
CA ILE A 294 30.90 0.65 -1.55
C ILE A 294 29.69 1.62 -1.54
N LYS A 295 29.20 2.07 -0.37
CA LYS A 295 28.19 3.14 -0.26
C LYS A 295 28.62 4.41 -1.00
N ARG A 296 29.83 4.92 -0.73
CA ARG A 296 30.39 6.10 -1.39
C ARG A 296 30.52 5.89 -2.89
N ARG A 297 31.03 4.73 -3.32
CA ARG A 297 31.18 4.42 -4.74
C ARG A 297 29.84 4.36 -5.48
N ILE A 298 28.78 3.85 -4.85
CA ILE A 298 27.42 3.89 -5.41
C ILE A 298 26.92 5.33 -5.52
N CYS A 299 27.14 6.18 -4.51
CA CYS A 299 26.78 7.60 -4.55
C CYS A 299 27.53 8.38 -5.66
N GLU A 300 28.82 8.10 -5.86
CA GLU A 300 29.63 8.65 -6.95
C GLU A 300 29.07 8.26 -8.32
N MET A 301 28.83 6.95 -8.53
CA MET A 301 28.39 6.40 -9.83
C MET A 301 26.96 6.78 -10.21
N THR A 302 26.06 6.95 -9.23
CA THR A 302 24.64 7.24 -9.46
C THR A 302 24.30 8.72 -9.42
N GLY A 303 25.09 9.55 -8.73
CA GLY A 303 24.76 10.95 -8.47
C GLY A 303 23.62 11.17 -7.46
N VAL A 304 23.04 10.10 -6.91
CA VAL A 304 21.87 10.18 -6.01
C VAL A 304 22.32 10.44 -4.57
N VAL A 305 22.19 11.70 -4.15
CA VAL A 305 22.35 12.18 -2.77
C VAL A 305 20.99 12.54 -2.15
N PRO A 306 20.83 12.53 -0.82
CA PRO A 306 19.69 13.16 -0.18
C PRO A 306 19.90 14.68 -0.08
N ILE A 307 18.82 15.44 -0.23
CA ILE A 307 18.68 16.76 0.39
C ILE A 307 18.21 16.52 1.83
N VAL A 308 18.98 17.00 2.81
CA VAL A 308 18.69 16.82 4.24
C VAL A 308 18.38 18.17 4.85
N ASN A 309 17.16 18.35 5.36
CA ASN A 309 16.73 19.60 5.99
C ASN A 309 16.26 19.36 7.42
N HIS A 310 16.44 20.37 8.28
CA HIS A 310 16.03 20.29 9.69
C HIS A 310 14.49 20.36 9.81
N MET A 311 13.91 19.71 10.82
CA MET A 311 12.47 19.75 11.09
C MET A 311 12.13 19.96 12.57
N CYS A 312 10.92 20.44 12.83
CA CYS A 312 10.37 20.49 14.19
C CYS A 312 10.26 19.08 14.79
N VAL A 313 10.66 18.91 16.06
CA VAL A 313 10.57 17.63 16.77
C VAL A 313 9.15 17.05 16.83
N ASN A 314 8.12 17.89 16.81
CA ASN A 314 6.71 17.52 16.82
C ASN A 314 6.09 17.38 15.40
N THR A 315 6.90 17.36 14.35
CA THR A 315 6.48 17.28 12.92
C THR A 315 5.58 18.45 12.49
N CYS A 316 5.61 19.59 13.20
CA CYS A 316 4.76 20.74 12.89
C CYS A 316 5.10 21.39 11.52
N LEU A 317 6.39 21.54 11.21
CA LEU A 317 6.93 22.10 9.97
C LEU A 317 8.39 21.66 9.76
N ALA A 318 8.86 21.77 8.53
CA ALA A 318 10.27 21.79 8.17
C ALA A 318 10.84 23.21 8.20
N PHE A 319 12.13 23.34 8.49
CA PHE A 319 12.86 24.60 8.48
C PHE A 319 13.43 24.86 7.08
N THR A 320 12.54 25.18 6.14
CA THR A 320 12.79 25.26 4.69
C THR A 320 12.07 26.47 4.07
N GLY A 321 12.58 26.97 2.94
CA GLY A 321 11.98 28.11 2.24
C GLY A 321 11.78 29.33 3.17
N PRO A 322 10.56 29.91 3.27
CA PRO A 322 10.24 30.99 4.20
C PRO A 322 10.46 30.69 5.71
N PHE A 323 10.76 29.44 6.08
CA PHE A 323 11.12 29.00 7.44
C PHE A 323 12.61 28.60 7.60
N ALA A 324 13.45 28.77 6.56
CA ALA A 324 14.85 28.34 6.56
C ALA A 324 15.71 29.02 7.65
N GLU A 325 15.41 30.28 7.98
CA GLU A 325 16.13 31.09 8.98
C GLU A 325 15.54 31.00 10.39
N ASP A 326 14.48 30.21 10.63
CA ASP A 326 13.90 30.08 11.97
C ASP A 326 14.80 29.21 12.86
N ASP A 327 15.19 29.72 14.04
CA ASP A 327 15.83 28.94 15.12
C ASP A 327 14.80 28.16 15.98
N SER A 328 13.50 28.43 15.83
CA SER A 328 12.41 27.74 16.57
C SER A 328 11.10 27.63 15.78
N CYS A 329 10.27 26.63 16.09
CA CYS A 329 9.09 26.30 15.30
C CYS A 329 7.92 27.30 15.49
N ARG A 330 7.55 28.05 14.43
CA ARG A 330 6.40 28.99 14.38
C ARG A 330 5.00 28.42 14.73
N LYS A 331 4.88 27.14 15.10
CA LYS A 331 3.61 26.48 15.49
C LYS A 331 3.63 25.85 16.90
N CYS A 332 4.78 25.64 17.53
CA CYS A 332 4.87 25.08 18.89
C CYS A 332 6.11 25.54 19.70
N ASN A 333 6.88 26.50 19.19
CA ASN A 333 8.03 27.17 19.81
C ASN A 333 9.21 26.26 20.22
N GLU A 334 9.14 24.95 19.97
CA GLU A 334 10.26 24.00 20.08
C GLU A 334 11.48 24.50 19.29
N PRO A 335 12.70 24.52 19.88
CA PRO A 335 13.91 24.92 19.18
C PRO A 335 14.29 23.90 18.08
N ARG A 336 14.88 24.40 17.01
CA ARG A 336 15.44 23.63 15.88
C ARG A 336 16.68 22.84 16.27
N TYR A 337 17.52 23.47 17.07
CA TYR A 337 18.82 22.95 17.53
C TYR A 337 18.74 22.42 18.96
N ASP A 338 19.63 21.48 19.32
CA ASP A 338 19.67 20.92 20.67
C ASP A 338 20.25 21.93 21.67
N PRO A 339 19.49 22.42 22.66
CA PRO A 339 19.99 23.38 23.65
C PRO A 339 21.05 22.80 24.60
N LEU A 340 21.29 21.48 24.58
CA LEU A 340 22.36 20.82 25.34
C LEU A 340 23.64 20.62 24.52
N SER A 341 23.61 20.88 23.20
CA SER A 341 24.76 20.74 22.31
C SER A 341 25.64 21.99 22.33
N SER A 342 26.97 21.80 22.34
CA SER A 342 27.95 22.89 22.18
C SER A 342 28.07 23.39 20.73
N THR A 343 27.47 22.70 19.77
CA THR A 343 27.35 23.09 18.35
C THR A 343 25.87 23.24 17.96
N LYS A 344 25.57 23.95 16.86
CA LYS A 344 24.21 24.01 16.27
C LYS A 344 23.83 22.65 15.62
N ALA A 345 23.74 21.60 16.42
CA ALA A 345 23.26 20.27 16.03
C ALA A 345 21.72 20.28 15.94
N PRO A 346 21.10 19.87 14.80
CA PRO A 346 19.65 19.83 14.67
C PRO A 346 19.04 18.72 15.53
N ARG A 347 17.87 18.98 16.14
CA ARG A 347 17.17 17.97 16.94
C ARG A 347 16.51 16.89 16.10
N ARG A 348 16.11 17.21 14.87
CA ARG A 348 15.58 16.29 13.86
C ARG A 348 15.78 16.81 12.43
N GLU A 349 15.82 15.86 11.52
CA GLU A 349 16.01 16.05 10.08
C GLU A 349 14.99 15.20 9.30
N PHE A 350 14.74 15.57 8.06
CA PHE A 350 13.96 14.79 7.10
C PHE A 350 14.68 14.78 5.74
N TYR A 351 14.49 13.72 4.95
CA TYR A 351 15.23 13.51 3.71
C TYR A 351 14.30 13.68 2.50
N THR A 352 14.78 14.41 1.49
CA THR A 352 14.21 14.51 0.14
C THR A 352 15.22 13.95 -0.86
N MET A 353 14.76 13.24 -1.90
CA MET A 353 15.62 12.73 -2.97
C MET A 353 15.34 13.53 -4.25
N PRO A 354 16.35 14.19 -4.85
CA PRO A 354 16.19 14.91 -6.10
C PRO A 354 15.94 13.91 -7.24
N ILE A 355 14.98 14.21 -8.12
CA ILE A 355 14.60 13.32 -9.23
C ILE A 355 15.58 13.40 -10.41
N GLY A 356 16.27 14.54 -10.59
CA GLY A 356 17.16 14.82 -11.74
C GLY A 356 18.24 13.76 -11.99
N PRO A 357 19.05 13.35 -10.99
CA PRO A 357 20.10 12.34 -11.20
C PRO A 357 19.53 10.98 -11.62
N VAL A 358 18.29 10.65 -11.21
CA VAL A 358 17.63 9.40 -11.59
C VAL A 358 17.18 9.43 -13.06
N LEU A 359 16.67 10.57 -13.55
CA LEU A 359 16.28 10.73 -14.96
C LEU A 359 17.49 10.65 -15.90
N GLN A 360 18.63 11.24 -15.49
CA GLN A 360 19.92 11.07 -16.17
C GLN A 360 20.36 9.59 -16.14
N ALA A 361 20.33 8.94 -14.97
CA ALA A 361 20.77 7.54 -14.81
C ALA A 361 19.96 6.56 -15.68
N VAL A 362 18.64 6.74 -15.80
CA VAL A 362 17.77 5.91 -16.65
C VAL A 362 18.09 6.08 -18.14
N SER A 363 18.55 7.25 -18.57
CA SER A 363 18.84 7.54 -19.98
C SER A 363 20.29 7.17 -20.40
N ARG A 364 21.16 6.89 -19.43
CA ARG A 364 22.59 6.60 -19.60
C ARG A 364 22.90 5.15 -20.04
N THR A 365 21.88 4.31 -20.24
CA THR A 365 22.03 2.99 -20.89
C THR A 365 21.07 2.85 -22.08
N LYS A 366 21.48 2.13 -23.13
CA LYS A 366 20.65 1.91 -24.34
C LYS A 366 19.32 1.23 -24.00
N GLU A 367 19.33 0.32 -23.04
CA GLU A 367 18.15 -0.37 -22.55
C GLU A 367 17.18 0.59 -21.83
N GLY A 368 17.68 1.39 -20.87
CA GLY A 368 16.87 2.36 -20.14
C GLY A 368 16.30 3.47 -21.03
N ALA A 369 17.12 4.00 -21.95
CA ALA A 369 16.69 4.96 -22.96
C ALA A 369 15.60 4.39 -23.89
N THR A 370 15.79 3.17 -24.41
CA THR A 370 14.77 2.49 -25.22
C THR A 370 13.48 2.29 -24.43
N LYS A 371 13.57 1.91 -23.14
CA LYS A 371 12.40 1.74 -22.26
C LYS A 371 11.63 3.06 -22.01
N LYS A 372 12.25 4.25 -22.13
CA LYS A 372 11.55 5.56 -22.08
C LYS A 372 10.74 5.87 -23.35
N LEU A 373 11.10 5.31 -24.51
CA LEU A 373 10.46 5.67 -25.79
C LEU A 373 8.97 5.29 -25.84
N TYR A 374 8.53 4.31 -25.04
CA TYR A 374 7.15 3.85 -24.97
C TYR A 374 6.11 4.98 -24.95
N ARG A 375 6.33 6.04 -24.14
CA ARG A 375 5.40 7.18 -24.10
C ARG A 375 5.34 7.91 -25.44
N ALA A 376 6.48 8.22 -26.05
CA ALA A 376 6.54 8.92 -27.33
C ALA A 376 5.91 8.06 -28.44
N ASP A 377 6.34 6.81 -28.58
CA ASP A 377 5.85 5.84 -29.57
C ASP A 377 4.32 5.68 -29.48
N ARG A 378 3.80 5.39 -28.28
CA ARG A 378 2.35 5.21 -28.04
C ARG A 378 1.57 6.51 -28.27
N THR A 379 2.18 7.67 -28.04
CA THR A 379 1.55 8.97 -28.36
C THR A 379 1.49 9.20 -29.87
N GLN A 380 2.54 8.84 -30.61
CA GLN A 380 2.59 8.95 -32.07
C GLN A 380 1.58 7.99 -32.74
N ASP A 381 1.43 6.74 -32.25
CA ASP A 381 0.35 5.81 -32.63
C ASP A 381 -1.04 6.46 -32.51
N ILE A 382 -1.31 7.05 -31.33
CA ILE A 382 -2.60 7.65 -30.97
C ILE A 382 -2.89 8.86 -31.86
N LEU A 383 -1.92 9.76 -32.03
CA LEU A 383 -2.07 10.94 -32.88
C LEU A 383 -2.18 10.56 -34.37
N GLY A 384 -1.47 9.53 -34.82
CA GLY A 384 -1.62 8.96 -36.17
C GLY A 384 -3.02 8.40 -36.41
N SER A 385 -3.53 7.61 -35.45
CA SER A 385 -4.88 7.04 -35.49
C SER A 385 -5.96 8.13 -35.54
N LEU A 386 -5.84 9.16 -34.71
CA LEU A 386 -6.77 10.29 -34.69
C LEU A 386 -6.73 11.11 -35.99
N ARG A 387 -5.54 11.33 -36.58
CA ARG A 387 -5.38 11.98 -37.90
C ARG A 387 -6.05 11.17 -39.01
N ALA A 388 -5.93 9.84 -39.00
CA ALA A 388 -6.58 8.97 -39.98
C ALA A 388 -8.12 9.01 -39.85
N LEU A 389 -8.66 9.04 -38.63
CA LEU A 389 -10.10 9.23 -38.40
C LEU A 389 -10.58 10.61 -38.88
N GLN A 390 -9.79 11.67 -38.63
CA GLN A 390 -10.09 13.02 -39.11
C GLN A 390 -10.14 13.09 -40.64
N GLN A 391 -9.13 12.54 -41.33
CA GLN A 391 -9.11 12.47 -42.80
C GLN A 391 -10.33 11.73 -43.39
N ARG A 392 -10.76 10.62 -42.78
CA ARG A 392 -11.97 9.89 -43.20
C ARG A 392 -13.23 10.73 -43.03
N LYS A 393 -13.35 11.47 -41.92
CA LYS A 393 -14.46 12.41 -41.69
C LYS A 393 -14.44 13.58 -42.67
N ASP A 394 -13.27 14.13 -42.98
CA ASP A 394 -13.10 15.23 -43.94
C ASP A 394 -13.43 14.78 -45.38
N ASN A 395 -13.22 13.49 -45.69
CA ASN A 395 -13.68 12.84 -46.93
C ASN A 395 -15.19 12.53 -46.95
N GLY A 396 -15.94 12.87 -45.89
CA GLY A 396 -17.38 12.69 -45.81
C GLY A 396 -17.87 11.35 -45.24
N GLU A 397 -17.00 10.53 -44.63
CA GLU A 397 -17.45 9.35 -43.89
C GLU A 397 -18.08 9.73 -42.54
N ASP A 398 -19.17 9.06 -42.15
CA ASP A 398 -19.80 9.21 -40.83
C ASP A 398 -18.96 8.49 -39.74
N VAL A 399 -17.89 9.15 -39.33
CA VAL A 399 -16.87 8.62 -38.40
C VAL A 399 -16.62 9.61 -37.27
N ALA A 400 -16.74 9.14 -36.03
CA ALA A 400 -16.37 9.91 -34.85
C ALA A 400 -14.84 9.98 -34.70
N VAL A 401 -14.30 11.20 -34.60
CA VAL A 401 -12.87 11.43 -34.35
C VAL A 401 -12.61 11.36 -32.84
N CYS A 402 -12.55 10.14 -32.33
CA CYS A 402 -12.30 9.85 -30.91
C CYS A 402 -11.57 8.51 -30.76
N LEU A 403 -10.93 8.29 -29.61
CA LEU A 403 -10.39 6.98 -29.28
C LEU A 403 -11.53 5.99 -29.01
N ASP A 404 -11.47 4.82 -29.64
CA ASP A 404 -12.36 3.69 -29.34
C ASP A 404 -11.91 2.89 -28.11
N THR A 405 -10.65 3.02 -27.70
CA THR A 405 -10.08 2.32 -26.54
C THR A 405 -9.17 3.26 -25.75
N PHE A 406 -9.23 3.17 -24.42
CA PHE A 406 -8.27 3.75 -23.49
C PHE A 406 -7.44 2.59 -22.88
N ASP A 407 -6.11 2.61 -23.00
CA ASP A 407 -5.23 1.54 -22.49
C ASP A 407 -4.03 2.00 -21.62
N ASP A 408 -3.73 3.30 -21.58
CA ASP A 408 -2.79 3.94 -20.64
C ASP A 408 -3.10 5.44 -20.47
N PHE A 409 -2.38 6.15 -19.59
CA PHE A 409 -2.58 7.58 -19.34
C PHE A 409 -2.43 8.45 -20.61
N VAL A 410 -1.62 8.01 -21.58
CA VAL A 410 -1.42 8.70 -22.85
C VAL A 410 -2.68 8.77 -23.73
N CYS A 411 -3.72 8.01 -23.39
CA CYS A 411 -5.05 8.13 -24.01
C CYS A 411 -5.87 9.31 -23.46
N GLY A 412 -5.46 9.95 -22.37
CA GLY A 412 -6.19 11.03 -21.72
C GLY A 412 -6.13 12.36 -22.48
N SER A 413 -7.26 13.06 -22.59
CA SER A 413 -7.36 14.34 -23.31
C SER A 413 -6.38 15.40 -22.82
N ASP A 414 -6.12 15.49 -21.50
CA ASP A 414 -5.29 16.56 -20.93
C ASP A 414 -3.79 16.35 -21.26
N TYR A 415 -3.36 15.09 -21.35
CA TYR A 415 -2.02 14.73 -21.82
C TYR A 415 -1.89 14.97 -23.33
N LEU A 416 -2.86 14.51 -24.14
CA LEU A 416 -2.82 14.69 -25.59
C LEU A 416 -2.85 16.17 -25.99
N ALA A 417 -3.63 16.99 -25.28
CA ALA A 417 -3.60 18.44 -25.42
C ALA A 417 -2.23 19.02 -25.01
N ALA A 418 -1.60 18.52 -23.95
CA ALA A 418 -0.27 18.98 -23.54
C ALA A 418 0.84 18.69 -24.56
N VAL A 419 0.74 17.57 -25.29
CA VAL A 419 1.63 17.28 -26.42
C VAL A 419 1.30 18.14 -27.64
N GLN A 420 0.02 18.30 -27.98
CA GLN A 420 -0.42 19.13 -29.11
C GLN A 420 -0.09 20.63 -28.92
N ASP A 421 -0.17 21.14 -27.70
CA ASP A 421 0.23 22.50 -27.33
C ASP A 421 1.77 22.71 -27.31
N GLY A 422 2.57 21.65 -27.48
CA GLY A 422 4.02 21.69 -27.31
C GLY A 422 4.48 21.91 -25.86
N ARG A 423 3.61 21.72 -24.87
CA ARG A 423 3.91 21.82 -23.43
C ARG A 423 4.68 20.60 -22.90
N ILE A 424 4.53 19.46 -23.58
CA ILE A 424 5.29 18.22 -23.44
C ILE A 424 5.89 17.88 -24.81
N LYS A 425 7.20 17.67 -24.88
CA LYS A 425 7.92 17.19 -26.07
C LYS A 425 8.14 15.67 -26.01
N ASP A 426 8.68 15.08 -27.07
CA ASP A 426 9.03 13.65 -27.12
C ASP A 426 10.19 13.28 -26.17
N GLY A 427 11.10 14.23 -25.86
CA GLY A 427 12.20 14.02 -24.91
C GLY A 427 11.85 14.24 -23.44
N ASP A 428 10.84 15.07 -23.13
CA ASP A 428 10.53 15.50 -21.76
C ASP A 428 10.04 14.31 -20.90
N SER A 429 10.62 14.10 -19.72
CA SER A 429 10.19 13.04 -18.80
C SER A 429 8.85 13.38 -18.16
N THR A 430 7.91 12.43 -18.09
CA THR A 430 6.58 12.66 -17.51
C THR A 430 6.47 12.00 -16.14
N LEU A 431 6.06 12.75 -15.11
CA LEU A 431 6.09 12.34 -13.71
C LEU A 431 4.70 12.33 -13.06
N MET A 432 4.46 11.34 -12.20
CA MET A 432 3.40 11.37 -11.18
C MET A 432 4.02 11.42 -9.78
N ILE A 433 3.50 12.29 -8.91
CA ILE A 433 3.77 12.24 -7.46
C ILE A 433 2.62 11.56 -6.72
N SER A 434 2.94 10.69 -5.78
CA SER A 434 2.00 10.08 -4.83
C SER A 434 2.44 10.37 -3.40
N LEU A 435 1.52 10.68 -2.50
CA LEU A 435 1.77 11.01 -1.08
C LEU A 435 0.80 10.24 -0.17
N ASP A 436 1.31 9.67 0.92
CA ASP A 436 0.48 8.99 1.93
C ASP A 436 1.12 9.01 3.34
N GLY A 437 0.33 8.70 4.37
CA GLY A 437 0.73 8.60 5.77
C GLY A 437 0.81 7.15 6.25
N ALA A 438 1.97 6.71 6.71
CA ALA A 438 2.26 5.32 7.08
C ALA A 438 2.57 5.15 8.58
N GLN A 439 1.92 4.19 9.25
CA GLN A 439 2.27 3.77 10.62
C GLN A 439 3.23 2.57 10.58
N LEU A 440 4.49 2.77 11.00
CA LEU A 440 5.56 1.76 10.84
C LEU A 440 5.42 0.55 11.78
N PHE A 441 4.76 0.69 12.94
CA PHE A 441 4.52 -0.39 13.89
C PHE A 441 3.11 -0.35 14.47
N ARG A 442 2.36 -1.44 14.28
CA ARG A 442 0.99 -1.65 14.80
C ARG A 442 0.77 -1.28 16.28
N ASN A 443 1.80 -1.45 17.12
CA ASN A 443 1.71 -1.27 18.57
C ASN A 443 2.59 -0.12 19.11
N LYS A 444 3.01 0.84 18.26
CA LYS A 444 3.71 2.08 18.67
C LYS A 444 3.22 3.27 17.84
N LEU A 445 3.14 4.45 18.46
CA LEU A 445 3.05 5.71 17.72
C LEU A 445 4.31 5.83 16.85
N SER A 446 4.11 5.75 15.53
CA SER A 446 5.20 5.55 14.56
C SER A 446 4.82 6.04 13.16
N ASP A 447 3.90 6.99 13.14
CA ASP A 447 3.30 7.62 11.98
C ASP A 447 4.38 8.46 11.26
N CYS A 448 4.54 8.28 9.96
CA CYS A 448 5.39 9.09 9.10
C CYS A 448 4.63 9.43 7.82
N TRP A 449 5.11 10.39 7.05
CA TRP A 449 4.54 10.70 5.73
C TRP A 449 5.60 10.48 4.66
N ILE A 450 5.21 9.88 3.53
CA ILE A 450 6.12 9.45 2.47
C ILE A 450 5.55 9.94 1.14
N TYR A 451 6.41 10.50 0.28
CA TYR A 451 6.07 10.71 -1.13
C TYR A 451 7.03 10.00 -2.07
N ILE A 452 6.51 9.60 -3.23
CA ILE A 452 7.22 8.88 -4.29
C ILE A 452 6.94 9.52 -5.64
N TRP A 453 7.90 9.36 -6.56
CA TRP A 453 7.76 9.66 -7.98
C TRP A 453 7.60 8.37 -8.78
N VAL A 454 6.72 8.39 -9.77
CA VAL A 454 6.62 7.35 -10.80
C VAL A 454 6.94 7.97 -12.16
N ILE A 455 7.91 7.39 -12.86
CA ILE A 455 8.30 7.79 -14.22
C ILE A 455 7.28 7.18 -15.19
N LEU A 456 6.43 8.01 -15.79
CA LEU A 456 5.35 7.58 -16.67
C LEU A 456 5.83 7.22 -18.09
N ASP A 457 7.04 7.63 -18.47
CA ASP A 457 7.64 7.35 -19.78
C ASP A 457 7.79 5.84 -20.08
N LEU A 458 8.06 5.05 -19.04
CA LEU A 458 8.22 3.61 -19.11
C LEU A 458 6.88 2.91 -19.35
N ALA A 459 6.87 1.76 -20.02
CA ALA A 459 5.65 0.95 -20.22
C ALA A 459 4.96 0.58 -18.88
N PRO A 460 3.63 0.42 -18.82
CA PRO A 460 2.92 0.26 -17.54
C PRO A 460 3.30 -1.01 -16.77
N ASP A 461 3.62 -2.10 -17.48
CA ASP A 461 4.14 -3.34 -16.90
C ASP A 461 5.56 -3.21 -16.33
N LEU A 462 6.24 -2.09 -16.58
CA LEU A 462 7.52 -1.73 -15.96
C LEU A 462 7.30 -0.72 -14.82
N ARG A 463 6.64 0.41 -15.06
CA ARG A 463 6.77 1.62 -14.23
C ARG A 463 6.37 1.48 -12.76
N TYR A 464 5.52 0.51 -12.40
CA TYR A 464 5.09 0.27 -11.01
C TYR A 464 5.86 -0.85 -10.29
N LYS A 465 6.82 -1.51 -10.95
CA LYS A 465 7.75 -2.46 -10.31
C LYS A 465 8.71 -1.73 -9.38
N LYS A 466 9.13 -2.39 -8.30
CA LYS A 466 9.96 -1.85 -7.20
C LYS A 466 11.26 -1.15 -7.65
N LYS A 467 11.80 -1.49 -8.83
CA LYS A 467 13.01 -0.87 -9.42
C LYS A 467 12.78 0.46 -10.18
N TYR A 468 11.53 0.82 -10.47
CA TYR A 468 11.16 2.02 -11.23
C TYR A 468 10.31 3.03 -10.43
N VAL A 469 9.79 2.63 -9.27
CA VAL A 469 9.19 3.55 -8.29
C VAL A 469 10.31 4.24 -7.51
N ILE A 470 10.37 5.57 -7.54
CA ILE A 470 11.48 6.35 -6.98
C ILE A 470 11.03 7.05 -5.69
N PRO A 471 11.70 6.83 -4.54
CA PRO A 471 11.44 7.61 -3.33
C PRO A 471 11.62 9.11 -3.57
N GLY A 472 10.65 9.92 -3.15
CA GLY A 472 10.69 11.38 -3.28
C GLY A 472 11.04 12.09 -1.96
N GLY A 473 10.47 11.64 -0.84
CA GLY A 473 10.83 12.16 0.49
C GLY A 473 10.20 11.40 1.65
N PHE A 474 10.86 11.48 2.82
CA PHE A 474 10.46 10.84 4.07
C PHE A 474 10.33 11.87 5.18
N ILE A 475 9.16 11.91 5.83
CA ILE A 475 8.82 12.88 6.87
C ILE A 475 8.58 12.11 8.20
N PRO A 476 9.54 12.13 9.13
CA PRO A 476 9.43 11.48 10.44
C PRO A 476 8.22 11.91 11.30
N GLY A 477 7.72 10.97 12.11
CA GLY A 477 6.74 11.22 13.16
C GLY A 477 7.28 11.98 14.36
N PRO A 478 6.51 12.12 15.46
CA PRO A 478 5.40 11.24 15.84
C PRO A 478 4.02 11.69 15.35
N ASN A 479 3.89 12.87 14.73
CA ASN A 479 2.61 13.45 14.36
C ASN A 479 2.47 13.62 12.84
N LYS A 480 1.24 13.80 12.35
CA LYS A 480 0.98 14.30 10.99
C LYS A 480 1.56 15.72 10.79
N PRO A 481 2.08 16.07 9.59
CA PRO A 481 2.53 17.42 9.27
C PRO A 481 1.46 18.50 9.52
N LYS A 482 1.75 19.51 10.35
CA LYS A 482 0.85 20.69 10.50
C LYS A 482 1.02 21.72 9.36
N ASN A 483 2.17 21.73 8.69
CA ASN A 483 2.40 22.44 7.42
C ASN A 483 3.13 21.51 6.44
N LEU A 484 2.38 20.84 5.56
CA LEU A 484 2.93 19.94 4.55
C LEU A 484 3.80 20.66 3.50
N ASP A 485 3.47 21.92 3.19
CA ASP A 485 4.17 22.72 2.16
C ASP A 485 5.68 22.80 2.42
N SER A 486 6.08 23.04 3.67
CA SER A 486 7.48 23.06 4.09
C SER A 486 8.24 21.75 3.84
N PHE A 487 7.57 20.59 3.97
CA PHE A 487 8.18 19.29 3.70
C PHE A 487 8.23 18.91 2.22
N LEU A 488 7.28 19.43 1.42
CA LEU A 488 7.30 19.25 -0.04
C LEU A 488 8.22 20.26 -0.75
N PHE A 489 8.49 21.41 -0.12
CA PHE A 489 9.25 22.50 -0.72
C PHE A 489 10.60 22.06 -1.34
N PRO A 490 11.49 21.28 -0.70
CA PRO A 490 12.77 20.93 -1.32
C PRO A 490 12.62 20.11 -2.62
N GLY A 491 11.64 19.20 -2.67
CA GLY A 491 11.36 18.40 -3.85
C GLY A 491 10.72 19.21 -4.97
N LEU A 492 9.75 20.09 -4.64
CA LEU A 492 9.14 21.01 -5.59
C LEU A 492 10.11 22.10 -6.07
N HIS A 493 11.05 22.51 -5.22
CA HIS A 493 12.11 23.47 -5.54
C HIS A 493 13.09 22.87 -6.55
N HIS A 494 13.57 21.65 -6.30
CA HIS A 494 14.41 20.93 -7.26
C HIS A 494 13.69 20.78 -8.61
N VAL A 495 12.42 20.37 -8.62
CA VAL A 495 11.63 20.23 -9.86
C VAL A 495 11.43 21.59 -10.56
N GLN A 496 11.12 22.67 -9.85
CA GLN A 496 10.95 23.99 -10.47
C GLN A 496 12.28 24.62 -10.93
N ALA A 497 13.40 24.32 -10.28
CA ALA A 497 14.74 24.66 -10.78
C ALA A 497 15.00 23.96 -12.12
N LEU A 498 14.68 22.66 -12.24
CA LEU A 498 14.76 21.96 -13.53
C LEU A 498 13.80 22.53 -14.58
N HIS A 499 12.63 23.05 -14.21
CA HIS A 499 11.76 23.75 -15.16
C HIS A 499 12.28 25.16 -15.57
N ASN A 500 13.18 25.76 -14.78
CA ASN A 500 13.72 27.11 -14.99
C ASN A 500 15.03 27.07 -15.79
N GLU A 501 15.89 26.07 -15.56
CA GLU A 501 17.19 25.88 -16.23
C GLU A 501 17.18 24.80 -17.32
N GLY A 502 16.22 23.86 -17.26
CA GLY A 502 16.26 22.61 -18.00
C GLY A 502 17.14 21.55 -17.32
N LEU A 503 16.92 20.27 -17.64
CA LEU A 503 17.81 19.17 -17.24
C LEU A 503 18.55 18.61 -18.47
N PRO A 504 19.86 18.88 -18.63
CA PRO A 504 20.67 18.20 -19.62
C PRO A 504 20.76 16.69 -19.37
N ILE A 505 20.33 15.89 -20.36
CA ILE A 505 20.39 14.44 -20.34
C ILE A 505 21.17 13.95 -21.56
N TRP A 506 22.20 13.14 -21.32
CA TRP A 506 22.83 12.34 -22.38
C TRP A 506 21.99 11.09 -22.66
N ASN A 507 21.64 10.89 -23.93
CA ASN A 507 20.91 9.73 -24.41
C ASN A 507 21.90 8.67 -24.94
N ALA A 508 22.03 7.56 -24.22
CA ALA A 508 22.92 6.47 -24.63
C ALA A 508 22.48 5.76 -25.93
N LEU A 509 21.22 5.92 -26.37
CA LEU A 509 20.68 5.27 -27.57
C LEU A 509 21.24 5.86 -28.87
N ASP A 510 21.17 7.19 -29.00
CA ASP A 510 21.60 7.97 -30.17
C ASP A 510 22.94 8.73 -29.97
N ASN A 511 23.47 8.73 -28.74
CA ASN A 511 24.68 9.45 -28.33
C ASN A 511 24.57 10.99 -28.41
N THR A 512 23.38 11.54 -28.21
CA THR A 512 23.13 12.99 -28.15
C THR A 512 22.96 13.50 -26.72
N ILE A 513 23.03 14.82 -26.52
CA ILE A 513 22.52 15.48 -25.31
C ILE A 513 21.26 16.25 -25.71
N TYR A 514 20.17 16.05 -24.96
CA TYR A 514 18.95 16.84 -25.04
C TYR A 514 18.69 17.55 -23.71
N VAL A 515 17.80 18.55 -23.72
CA VAL A 515 17.30 19.19 -22.51
C VAL A 515 15.88 18.68 -22.24
N ASP A 516 15.74 17.97 -21.13
CA ASP A 516 14.48 17.52 -20.55
C ASP A 516 13.84 18.69 -19.77
N ASP A 517 12.55 18.96 -20.02
CA ASP A 517 11.70 19.79 -19.16
C ASP A 517 10.70 18.90 -18.39
N PRO A 518 11.07 18.31 -17.22
CA PRO A 518 10.26 17.26 -16.60
C PRO A 518 8.83 17.72 -16.29
N PHE A 519 7.82 17.01 -16.79
CA PHE A 519 6.42 17.41 -16.69
C PHE A 519 5.70 16.66 -15.57
N VAL A 520 5.31 17.36 -14.49
CA VAL A 520 4.52 16.77 -13.40
C VAL A 520 3.06 16.67 -13.83
N LEU A 521 2.67 15.51 -14.34
CA LEU A 521 1.33 15.26 -14.89
C LEU A 521 0.26 15.20 -13.81
N LEU A 522 0.51 14.43 -12.74
CA LEU A 522 -0.49 14.08 -11.72
C LEU A 522 0.06 14.19 -10.30
N GLY A 523 -0.80 14.65 -9.39
CA GLY A 523 -0.61 14.56 -7.94
C GLY A 523 -1.70 13.70 -7.31
N THR A 524 -1.31 12.61 -6.63
CA THR A 524 -2.23 11.63 -6.05
C THR A 524 -1.98 11.44 -4.55
N ALA A 525 -3.04 11.12 -3.82
CA ALA A 525 -3.04 10.79 -2.39
C ALA A 525 -4.40 10.19 -2.00
N ASP A 526 -4.53 9.74 -0.76
CA ASP A 526 -5.82 9.38 -0.16
C ASP A 526 -6.75 10.62 0.00
N GLY A 527 -8.00 10.38 0.39
CA GLY A 527 -9.01 11.44 0.51
C GLY A 527 -8.60 12.58 1.47
N PRO A 528 -8.18 12.29 2.71
CA PRO A 528 -7.47 13.21 3.61
C PRO A 528 -6.23 13.89 3.01
N GLY A 529 -5.22 13.15 2.58
CA GLY A 529 -3.90 13.61 2.11
C GLY A 529 -4.00 14.58 0.94
N LEU A 530 -4.88 14.29 -0.02
CA LEU A 530 -5.09 15.12 -1.21
C LEU A 530 -5.54 16.55 -0.88
N ALA A 531 -6.23 16.77 0.24
CA ALA A 531 -6.61 18.13 0.68
C ALA A 531 -5.42 18.99 1.13
N TYR A 532 -4.37 18.38 1.67
CA TYR A 532 -3.15 19.12 2.03
C TYR A 532 -2.31 19.48 0.80
N LEU A 533 -2.32 18.63 -0.23
CA LEU A 533 -1.71 18.87 -1.55
C LEU A 533 -2.45 19.97 -2.32
N ASN A 534 -3.76 19.83 -2.53
CA ASN A 534 -4.54 20.71 -3.40
C ASN A 534 -5.09 21.97 -2.71
N GLY A 535 -4.99 22.06 -1.39
CA GLY A 535 -5.39 23.22 -0.60
C GLY A 535 -6.90 23.36 -0.35
N LEU A 536 -7.72 22.38 -0.73
CA LEU A 536 -9.18 22.41 -0.56
C LEU A 536 -9.62 22.16 0.90
N VAL A 537 -10.91 22.39 1.18
CA VAL A 537 -11.53 22.05 2.47
C VAL A 537 -11.66 20.53 2.68
N GLY A 538 -11.88 20.10 3.92
CA GLY A 538 -12.19 18.70 4.24
C GLY A 538 -13.51 18.20 3.60
N HIS A 539 -13.71 16.88 3.61
CA HIS A 539 -14.86 16.23 2.95
C HIS A 539 -16.24 16.65 3.52
N HIS A 540 -16.27 17.21 4.73
CA HIS A 540 -17.43 17.82 5.38
C HIS A 540 -17.80 19.25 4.88
N GLY A 541 -16.96 19.88 4.05
CA GLY A 541 -17.10 21.29 3.67
C GLY A 541 -18.17 21.56 2.61
N GLY A 542 -18.61 22.83 2.52
CA GLY A 542 -19.68 23.28 1.62
C GLY A 542 -19.49 22.92 0.14
N GLN A 543 -18.23 22.90 -0.32
CA GLN A 543 -17.81 22.30 -1.59
C GLN A 543 -16.71 21.24 -1.31
N GLY A 544 -17.09 20.13 -0.66
CA GLY A 544 -16.16 19.08 -0.21
C GLY A 544 -15.63 18.13 -1.30
N CYS A 545 -15.97 18.33 -2.57
CA CYS A 545 -15.54 17.50 -3.69
C CYS A 545 -14.01 17.61 -3.91
N ARG A 546 -13.31 16.48 -3.98
CA ARG A 546 -11.84 16.44 -4.10
C ARG A 546 -11.28 16.96 -5.42
N LEU A 547 -12.07 16.90 -6.49
CA LEU A 547 -11.71 17.45 -7.80
C LEU A 547 -12.07 18.94 -7.94
N HIS A 548 -12.68 19.55 -6.92
CA HIS A 548 -13.25 20.91 -6.98
C HIS A 548 -14.29 21.11 -8.11
N CYS A 549 -15.24 20.17 -8.25
CA CYS A 549 -16.43 20.44 -9.06
C CYS A 549 -17.32 21.50 -8.35
N PRO A 550 -18.08 22.34 -9.08
CA PRO A 550 -18.86 23.43 -8.49
C PRO A 550 -20.01 23.02 -7.56
N ILE A 551 -20.32 21.73 -7.40
CA ILE A 551 -21.46 21.23 -6.63
C ILE A 551 -21.31 21.60 -5.15
N ARG A 552 -22.31 22.32 -4.64
CA ARG A 552 -22.47 22.66 -3.23
C ARG A 552 -23.26 21.56 -2.51
N GLY A 553 -22.83 21.19 -1.32
CA GLY A 553 -23.53 20.26 -0.45
C GLY A 553 -24.65 20.93 0.37
N ARG A 554 -25.40 20.10 1.09
CA ARG A 554 -26.47 20.48 2.03
C ARG A 554 -26.12 19.98 3.44
N HIS A 555 -26.43 20.72 4.49
CA HIS A 555 -26.18 20.29 5.88
C HIS A 555 -27.48 20.03 6.66
N LYS A 556 -27.46 19.14 7.67
CA LYS A 556 -28.62 18.97 8.55
C LYS A 556 -28.78 20.19 9.46
N THR A 557 -30.00 20.56 9.80
CA THR A 557 -30.33 21.64 10.73
C THR A 557 -29.58 21.43 12.05
N GLY A 558 -28.77 22.41 12.45
CA GLY A 558 -27.93 22.35 13.65
C GLY A 558 -26.65 21.51 13.54
N ALA A 559 -26.38 20.83 12.42
CA ALA A 559 -25.15 20.08 12.19
C ALA A 559 -24.13 20.87 11.35
N PRO A 560 -22.81 20.75 11.61
CA PRO A 560 -21.78 21.48 10.88
C PRO A 560 -21.37 20.86 9.53
N GLN A 561 -21.73 19.59 9.30
CA GLN A 561 -21.29 18.83 8.12
C GLN A 561 -22.22 19.00 6.92
N TYR A 562 -21.62 19.27 5.77
CA TYR A 562 -22.27 19.26 4.46
C TYR A 562 -22.14 17.88 3.78
N PHE A 563 -23.16 17.53 3.01
CA PHE A 563 -23.31 16.29 2.27
C PHE A 563 -23.71 16.60 0.81
N PRO A 564 -23.08 16.02 -0.22
CA PRO A 564 -23.36 16.29 -1.63
C PRO A 564 -24.65 15.62 -2.14
N ALA A 565 -25.77 15.80 -1.44
CA ALA A 565 -27.08 15.31 -1.87
C ALA A 565 -27.63 16.19 -2.99
N LEU A 566 -27.82 15.61 -4.17
CA LEU A 566 -28.33 16.28 -5.37
C LEU A 566 -29.80 16.68 -5.15
N LEU A 567 -30.60 15.79 -4.59
CA LEU A 567 -32.02 16.02 -4.30
C LEU A 567 -32.19 16.77 -2.98
N LYS A 568 -32.95 17.88 -3.01
CA LYS A 568 -33.33 18.67 -1.84
C LYS A 568 -34.22 17.83 -0.90
N PRO A 569 -34.01 17.86 0.42
CA PRO A 569 -34.89 17.18 1.35
C PRO A 569 -36.29 17.81 1.37
N THR A 570 -37.30 17.02 1.72
CA THR A 570 -38.69 17.50 1.84
C THR A 570 -38.81 18.47 3.05
N ASN A 571 -39.60 19.54 2.90
CA ASN A 571 -39.82 20.58 3.92
C ASN A 571 -38.55 21.31 4.41
N TYR A 572 -37.49 21.32 3.60
CA TYR A 572 -36.16 21.82 3.99
C TYR A 572 -35.90 23.27 3.56
N SER A 573 -35.55 24.12 4.54
CA SER A 573 -35.34 25.56 4.38
C SER A 573 -34.04 26.08 5.02
N VAL A 574 -33.01 25.23 5.12
CA VAL A 574 -31.71 25.60 5.70
C VAL A 574 -31.00 26.62 4.80
N VAL A 575 -30.70 27.80 5.37
CA VAL A 575 -30.14 28.96 4.66
C VAL A 575 -28.85 28.62 3.93
N GLY A 576 -28.83 28.80 2.61
CA GLY A 576 -27.64 28.53 1.79
C GLY A 576 -27.41 27.05 1.49
N CYS A 577 -28.38 26.18 1.78
CA CYS A 577 -28.48 24.79 1.32
C CYS A 577 -29.79 24.52 0.55
N ASP A 578 -30.63 25.55 0.42
CA ASP A 578 -32.00 25.53 -0.09
C ASP A 578 -32.12 25.56 -1.62
N HIS A 579 -30.99 25.56 -2.33
CA HIS A 579 -30.91 25.45 -3.80
C HIS A 579 -31.76 24.29 -4.35
N PRO A 580 -32.24 24.37 -5.61
CA PRO A 580 -33.07 23.32 -6.21
C PRO A 580 -32.35 21.96 -6.29
N ASP A 581 -33.10 20.95 -6.72
CA ASP A 581 -32.53 19.66 -7.13
C ASP A 581 -31.51 19.87 -8.25
N LEU A 582 -30.44 19.08 -8.23
CA LEU A 582 -29.44 19.04 -9.30
C LEU A 582 -29.69 17.83 -10.20
N ASP A 583 -29.69 18.04 -11.51
CA ASP A 583 -29.82 16.96 -12.48
C ASP A 583 -28.51 16.17 -12.58
N VAL A 584 -28.54 14.89 -12.18
CA VAL A 584 -27.38 13.99 -12.24
C VAL A 584 -26.86 13.78 -13.66
N TYR A 585 -27.71 13.94 -14.69
CA TYR A 585 -27.32 13.78 -16.09
C TYR A 585 -26.64 15.04 -16.68
N ASN A 586 -26.65 16.17 -15.95
CA ASN A 586 -26.09 17.45 -16.37
C ASN A 586 -25.37 18.18 -15.22
N LEU A 587 -24.40 17.49 -14.61
CA LEU A 587 -23.61 18.01 -13.50
C LEU A 587 -22.43 18.87 -13.99
N PRO A 588 -22.12 19.99 -13.30
CA PRO A 588 -20.95 20.81 -13.63
C PRO A 588 -19.66 20.14 -13.14
N TYR A 589 -18.68 20.04 -14.03
CA TYR A 589 -17.33 19.53 -13.72
C TYR A 589 -16.37 20.64 -13.29
N ALA A 590 -15.22 20.25 -12.75
CA ALA A 590 -14.17 21.17 -12.34
C ALA A 590 -13.57 21.92 -13.54
N SER A 591 -13.13 23.17 -13.33
CA SER A 591 -12.39 23.93 -14.33
C SER A 591 -11.40 24.90 -13.71
N ARG A 592 -10.30 25.20 -14.42
CA ARG A 592 -9.32 26.20 -14.01
C ARG A 592 -9.97 27.57 -13.78
N ALA A 593 -10.92 27.97 -14.62
CA ALA A 593 -11.62 29.24 -14.51
C ALA A 593 -12.44 29.35 -13.22
N HIS A 594 -13.18 28.29 -12.85
CA HIS A 594 -13.93 28.27 -11.59
C HIS A 594 -13.00 28.32 -10.37
N TYR A 595 -11.93 27.51 -10.37
CA TYR A 595 -10.94 27.50 -9.30
C TYR A 595 -10.25 28.85 -9.10
N LEU A 596 -9.79 29.50 -10.17
CA LEU A 596 -9.11 30.81 -10.06
C LEU A 596 -10.04 31.92 -9.58
N ALA A 597 -11.31 31.94 -10.02
CA ALA A 597 -12.30 32.89 -9.51
C ALA A 597 -12.58 32.68 -8.00
N ASN A 598 -12.73 31.42 -7.59
CA ASN A 598 -12.90 31.03 -6.19
C ASN A 598 -11.67 31.35 -5.33
N LEU A 599 -10.46 31.15 -5.87
CA LEU A 599 -9.21 31.44 -5.19
C LEU A 599 -9.03 32.95 -4.97
N ALA A 600 -9.26 33.78 -6.00
CA ALA A 600 -9.19 35.23 -5.88
C ALA A 600 -10.19 35.78 -4.83
N ILE A 601 -11.40 35.19 -4.74
CA ILE A 601 -12.36 35.48 -3.67
C ILE A 601 -11.78 35.15 -2.29
N LEU A 602 -11.09 34.01 -2.14
CA LEU A 602 -10.47 33.61 -0.87
C LEU A 602 -9.29 34.53 -0.49
N GLU A 603 -8.37 34.78 -1.42
CA GLU A 603 -7.13 35.54 -1.19
C GLU A 603 -7.39 36.98 -0.77
N ALA A 604 -8.41 37.62 -1.37
CA ALA A 604 -8.88 38.96 -1.02
C ALA A 604 -9.60 39.07 0.34
N SER A 605 -9.39 38.13 1.28
CA SER A 605 -10.03 38.12 2.62
C SER A 605 -9.34 39.09 3.59
N PRO A 606 -10.01 40.17 4.04
CA PRO A 606 -9.36 41.20 4.87
C PRO A 606 -9.20 40.83 6.36
N ASN A 607 -9.82 39.75 6.83
CA ASN A 607 -9.73 39.28 8.22
C ASN A 607 -10.23 37.82 8.37
N PRO A 608 -9.91 37.13 9.48
CA PRO A 608 -10.32 35.74 9.70
C PRO A 608 -11.82 35.46 9.57
N ASN A 609 -12.68 36.40 9.97
CA ASN A 609 -14.14 36.24 9.87
C ASN A 609 -14.63 36.21 8.42
N GLN A 610 -14.00 37.01 7.54
CA GLN A 610 -14.28 36.97 6.09
C GLN A 610 -13.64 35.75 5.43
N TYR A 611 -12.43 35.35 5.85
CA TYR A 611 -11.78 34.12 5.38
C TYR A 611 -12.64 32.88 5.67
N THR A 612 -13.15 32.70 6.90
CA THR A 612 -14.02 31.56 7.24
C THR A 612 -15.28 31.52 6.38
N LYS A 613 -15.92 32.67 6.12
CA LYS A 613 -17.08 32.77 5.22
C LYS A 613 -16.74 32.41 3.78
N ARG A 614 -15.62 32.92 3.26
CA ARG A 614 -15.18 32.70 1.88
C ARG A 614 -14.71 31.28 1.66
N ARG A 615 -13.91 30.70 2.57
CA ARG A 615 -13.54 29.28 2.60
C ARG A 615 -14.74 28.33 2.58
N LEU A 616 -15.82 28.68 3.29
CA LEU A 616 -17.08 27.92 3.25
C LEU A 616 -17.81 28.05 1.91
N GLN A 617 -17.76 29.23 1.29
CA GLN A 617 -18.34 29.51 -0.03
C GLN A 617 -17.58 28.84 -1.19
N THR A 618 -16.24 28.83 -1.13
CA THR A 618 -15.36 28.48 -2.26
C THR A 618 -14.72 27.10 -2.16
N GLY A 619 -14.83 26.42 -1.00
CA GLY A 619 -14.20 25.11 -0.80
C GLY A 619 -12.66 25.11 -0.82
N ILE A 620 -12.01 26.28 -0.83
CA ILE A 620 -10.55 26.42 -0.83
C ILE A 620 -10.11 26.92 0.56
N SER A 621 -9.06 26.32 1.14
CA SER A 621 -8.42 26.75 2.40
C SER A 621 -7.14 27.57 2.15
N LYS A 622 -6.38 27.26 1.09
CA LYS A 622 -5.17 27.96 0.64
C LYS A 622 -4.96 27.73 -0.86
N PRO A 623 -4.17 28.55 -1.58
CA PRO A 623 -3.60 28.14 -2.86
C PRO A 623 -2.71 26.90 -2.67
N SER A 624 -2.60 26.05 -3.69
CA SER A 624 -1.67 24.92 -3.69
C SER A 624 -0.26 25.37 -4.10
N THR A 625 0.79 24.86 -3.47
CA THR A 625 2.19 25.10 -3.86
C THR A 625 2.49 24.64 -5.29
N PHE A 626 1.79 23.62 -5.77
CA PHE A 626 1.88 23.14 -7.16
C PHE A 626 1.45 24.18 -8.20
N THR A 627 0.72 25.24 -7.81
CA THR A 627 0.35 26.37 -8.69
C THR A 627 1.58 27.10 -9.28
N ARG A 628 2.76 26.95 -8.66
CA ARG A 628 4.02 27.52 -9.15
C ARG A 628 4.72 26.68 -10.22
N LEU A 629 4.38 25.38 -10.35
CA LEU A 629 5.02 24.51 -11.32
C LEU A 629 4.69 24.97 -12.75
N THR A 630 5.71 25.28 -13.54
CA THR A 630 5.54 25.74 -14.94
C THR A 630 5.25 24.58 -15.92
N ARG A 631 5.64 23.34 -15.60
CA ARG A 631 5.38 22.13 -16.40
C ARG A 631 4.44 21.16 -15.66
N THR A 632 3.13 21.44 -15.72
CA THR A 632 2.10 20.60 -15.09
C THR A 632 0.72 20.77 -15.74
N ILE A 633 -0.20 19.81 -15.51
CA ILE A 633 -1.64 20.01 -15.77
C ILE A 633 -2.15 21.12 -14.85
N HIS A 634 -2.96 22.04 -15.36
CA HIS A 634 -3.35 23.22 -14.62
C HIS A 634 -4.20 22.90 -13.37
N ILE A 635 -3.86 23.51 -12.23
CA ILE A 635 -4.62 23.42 -10.98
C ILE A 635 -6.11 23.81 -11.22
N PRO A 636 -7.09 23.02 -10.73
CA PRO A 636 -6.97 21.86 -9.85
C PRO A 636 -6.82 20.51 -10.58
N LEU A 637 -6.80 20.50 -11.92
CA LEU A 637 -7.02 19.30 -12.75
C LEU A 637 -5.87 18.27 -12.69
N MET A 638 -4.67 18.63 -12.23
CA MET A 638 -3.61 17.64 -11.96
C MET A 638 -3.92 16.72 -10.76
N PHE A 639 -4.84 17.14 -9.89
CA PHE A 639 -5.24 16.36 -8.72
C PHE A 639 -6.40 15.46 -9.10
N THR A 640 -6.18 14.16 -9.02
CA THR A 640 -7.18 13.13 -9.32
C THR A 640 -7.53 12.33 -8.07
N MET A 641 -8.64 11.61 -8.13
CA MET A 641 -9.25 10.91 -7.01
C MET A 641 -8.79 9.46 -6.97
N ASP A 642 -8.27 9.01 -5.82
CA ASP A 642 -7.86 7.61 -5.67
C ASP A 642 -9.06 6.66 -5.73
N PHE A 643 -9.06 5.84 -6.78
CA PHE A 643 -10.06 4.82 -7.03
C PHE A 643 -9.93 3.61 -6.09
N MET A 644 -8.72 3.33 -5.56
CA MET A 644 -8.50 2.24 -4.59
C MET A 644 -9.29 2.48 -3.30
N HIS A 645 -9.08 3.61 -2.62
CA HIS A 645 -9.79 3.93 -1.39
C HIS A 645 -11.28 4.12 -1.64
N LEU A 646 -11.70 4.65 -2.80
CA LEU A 646 -13.11 4.78 -3.14
C LEU A 646 -13.81 3.42 -3.23
N ALA A 647 -13.33 2.54 -4.12
CA ALA A 647 -13.97 1.27 -4.40
C ALA A 647 -13.70 0.22 -3.32
N GLY A 648 -12.48 0.15 -2.79
CA GLY A 648 -12.03 -0.87 -1.83
C GLY A 648 -12.36 -0.57 -0.37
N LEU A 649 -12.73 0.67 0.01
CA LEU A 649 -13.00 1.02 1.41
C LEU A 649 -14.27 1.87 1.58
N ASN A 650 -14.34 3.06 0.95
CA ASN A 650 -15.38 4.06 1.22
C ASN A 650 -16.80 3.66 0.77
N LEU A 651 -16.92 2.87 -0.30
CA LEU A 651 -18.18 2.30 -0.77
C LEU A 651 -18.56 1.03 0.03
N PRO A 652 -17.66 0.04 0.24
CA PRO A 652 -17.90 -1.09 1.14
C PRO A 652 -18.39 -0.71 2.54
N ASP A 653 -17.75 0.27 3.20
CA ASP A 653 -18.18 0.73 4.53
C ASP A 653 -19.62 1.28 4.51
N LEU A 654 -19.96 2.10 3.51
CA LEU A 654 -21.29 2.66 3.38
C LEU A 654 -22.36 1.56 3.15
N PHE A 655 -22.14 0.66 2.20
CA PHE A 655 -23.15 -0.35 1.86
C PHE A 655 -23.28 -1.45 2.92
N ILE A 656 -22.17 -1.95 3.47
CA ILE A 656 -22.23 -2.91 4.58
C ILE A 656 -22.78 -2.22 5.84
N GLY A 657 -22.44 -0.95 6.09
CA GLY A 657 -22.99 -0.16 7.20
C GLY A 657 -24.48 0.11 7.09
N LEU A 658 -25.02 0.26 5.87
CA LEU A 658 -26.46 0.33 5.60
C LEU A 658 -27.14 -1.04 5.81
N TRP A 659 -26.60 -2.11 5.21
CA TRP A 659 -27.23 -3.44 5.23
C TRP A 659 -27.13 -4.15 6.60
N CYS A 660 -26.05 -3.91 7.35
CA CYS A 660 -25.89 -4.33 8.74
C CYS A 660 -26.42 -3.28 9.74
N GLY A 661 -26.99 -2.17 9.25
CA GLY A 661 -27.61 -1.10 10.05
C GLY A 661 -26.71 -0.39 11.05
N SER A 662 -25.39 -0.59 11.00
CA SER A 662 -24.42 0.01 11.92
C SER A 662 -24.19 1.51 11.67
N ILE A 663 -24.59 2.03 10.49
CA ILE A 663 -24.64 3.47 10.25
C ILE A 663 -25.60 4.17 11.22
N ASP A 664 -25.30 5.41 11.61
CA ASP A 664 -26.13 6.18 12.55
C ASP A 664 -27.59 6.31 12.08
N CYS A 665 -28.53 6.13 13.01
CA CYS A 665 -29.94 6.41 12.79
C CYS A 665 -30.27 7.82 13.28
N GLY A 666 -30.91 8.64 12.45
CA GLY A 666 -31.32 9.99 12.87
C GLY A 666 -32.42 9.95 13.93
N ARG A 667 -32.54 11.02 14.75
CA ARG A 667 -33.48 11.05 15.90
C ARG A 667 -34.96 10.87 15.52
N SER A 668 -35.35 11.26 14.31
CA SER A 668 -36.69 11.12 13.73
C SER A 668 -36.80 9.95 12.74
N ASP A 669 -35.73 9.16 12.59
CA ASP A 669 -35.68 7.97 11.76
C ASP A 669 -35.73 6.70 12.62
N SER A 670 -36.08 5.58 12.01
CA SER A 670 -36.11 4.28 12.67
C SER A 670 -35.59 3.19 11.74
N ARG A 671 -34.66 2.38 12.24
CA ARG A 671 -34.13 1.20 11.54
C ARG A 671 -35.21 0.18 11.17
N ALA A 672 -36.35 0.19 11.85
CA ALA A 672 -37.52 -0.62 11.46
C ALA A 672 -38.16 -0.19 10.12
N THR A 673 -37.79 0.98 9.58
CA THR A 673 -38.20 1.48 8.26
C THR A 673 -37.13 1.30 7.18
N TRP A 674 -36.02 0.63 7.50
CA TRP A 674 -34.92 0.37 6.57
C TRP A 674 -35.10 -1.04 6.00
N ASP A 675 -35.84 -1.20 4.91
CA ASP A 675 -36.07 -2.51 4.29
C ASP A 675 -34.81 -3.12 3.62
N TRP A 676 -33.72 -2.37 3.57
CA TRP A 676 -32.37 -2.85 3.23
C TRP A 676 -31.56 -3.38 4.42
N PHE A 677 -32.03 -3.24 5.67
CA PHE A 677 -31.31 -3.64 6.90
C PHE A 677 -31.43 -5.16 7.15
N VAL A 678 -30.92 -5.97 6.21
CA VAL A 678 -31.14 -7.42 6.16
C VAL A 678 -30.00 -8.26 6.76
N LEU A 679 -28.79 -7.71 6.89
CA LEU A 679 -27.62 -8.45 7.40
C LEU A 679 -27.56 -8.36 8.93
N GLN A 680 -28.47 -9.10 9.59
CA GLN A 680 -28.61 -9.15 11.04
C GLN A 680 -28.45 -10.57 11.60
N GLY A 681 -28.03 -10.68 12.87
CA GLY A 681 -28.05 -11.93 13.63
C GLY A 681 -27.45 -13.13 12.90
N GLU A 682 -28.23 -14.21 12.78
CA GLU A 682 -27.80 -15.42 12.06
C GLU A 682 -27.70 -15.23 10.54
N VAL A 683 -28.42 -14.28 9.92
CA VAL A 683 -28.30 -13.98 8.48
C VAL A 683 -26.90 -13.45 8.16
N TRP A 684 -26.39 -12.52 8.97
CA TRP A 684 -25.02 -12.01 8.81
C TRP A 684 -23.96 -13.09 9.05
N LYS A 685 -24.14 -13.92 10.09
CA LYS A 685 -23.24 -15.06 10.36
C LYS A 685 -23.24 -16.11 9.24
N ALA A 686 -24.42 -16.44 8.69
CA ALA A 686 -24.56 -17.41 7.61
C ALA A 686 -23.95 -16.89 6.30
N HIS A 687 -24.22 -15.64 5.93
CA HIS A 687 -23.60 -14.97 4.80
C HIS A 687 -22.07 -14.87 4.98
N GLY A 688 -21.60 -14.54 6.18
CA GLY A 688 -20.18 -14.52 6.51
C GLY A 688 -19.48 -15.87 6.35
N LYS A 689 -20.14 -16.96 6.75
CA LYS A 689 -19.70 -18.34 6.49
C LYS A 689 -19.69 -18.68 5.00
N ALA A 690 -20.69 -18.23 4.23
CA ALA A 690 -20.74 -18.46 2.78
C ALA A 690 -19.57 -17.76 2.04
N VAL A 691 -19.22 -16.53 2.45
CA VAL A 691 -18.02 -15.83 1.93
C VAL A 691 -16.74 -16.61 2.24
N ALA A 692 -16.61 -17.14 3.46
CA ALA A 692 -15.44 -17.94 3.84
C ALA A 692 -15.38 -19.30 3.12
N ALA A 693 -16.53 -19.95 2.87
CA ALA A 693 -16.62 -21.22 2.14
C ALA A 693 -16.15 -21.10 0.67
N ALA A 694 -16.17 -19.90 0.09
CA ALA A 694 -15.62 -19.66 -1.24
C ALA A 694 -14.08 -19.85 -1.33
N ARG A 695 -13.35 -19.94 -0.20
CA ARG A 695 -11.87 -19.98 -0.12
C ARG A 695 -11.19 -20.83 -1.19
N SER A 696 -11.61 -22.08 -1.35
CA SER A 696 -10.97 -23.04 -2.28
C SER A 696 -11.24 -22.76 -3.76
N TYR A 697 -12.35 -22.09 -4.07
CA TYR A 697 -12.78 -21.78 -5.44
C TYR A 697 -12.08 -20.56 -6.03
N TRP A 698 -11.34 -19.79 -5.21
CA TRP A 698 -10.49 -18.70 -5.66
C TRP A 698 -9.14 -19.25 -6.18
N PRO A 699 -8.73 -18.96 -7.42
CA PRO A 699 -7.39 -19.29 -7.91
C PRO A 699 -6.28 -18.64 -7.08
N GLY A 700 -5.07 -19.23 -7.10
CA GLY A 700 -3.88 -18.66 -6.45
C GLY A 700 -3.58 -17.22 -6.91
N SER A 701 -3.67 -16.96 -8.21
CA SER A 701 -3.50 -15.63 -8.83
C SER A 701 -4.48 -14.53 -8.40
N PHE A 702 -5.50 -14.84 -7.58
CA PHE A 702 -6.36 -13.84 -6.92
C PHE A 702 -5.79 -13.35 -5.58
N GLY A 703 -4.67 -13.93 -5.13
CA GLY A 703 -4.02 -13.59 -3.87
C GLY A 703 -4.73 -14.18 -2.66
N ASN A 704 -4.83 -13.39 -1.59
CA ASN A 704 -5.54 -13.79 -0.38
C ASN A 704 -7.07 -13.64 -0.57
N PRO A 705 -7.85 -14.72 -0.38
CA PRO A 705 -9.30 -14.68 -0.53
C PRO A 705 -9.95 -13.95 0.66
N PRO A 706 -11.14 -13.36 0.48
CA PRO A 706 -11.84 -12.63 1.54
C PRO A 706 -12.10 -13.53 2.75
N ARG A 707 -11.66 -13.09 3.94
CA ARG A 707 -12.00 -13.74 5.21
C ARG A 707 -13.49 -13.57 5.53
N ASN A 708 -14.01 -14.34 6.50
CA ASN A 708 -15.39 -14.17 7.00
C ASN A 708 -15.62 -12.70 7.44
N PRO A 709 -16.44 -11.91 6.74
CA PRO A 709 -16.65 -10.51 7.09
C PRO A 709 -17.39 -10.36 8.43
N ALA A 710 -18.28 -11.29 8.79
CA ALA A 710 -19.00 -11.25 10.06
C ALA A 710 -18.10 -11.46 11.30
N GLU A 711 -16.88 -11.98 11.10
CA GLU A 711 -15.89 -12.14 12.16
C GLU A 711 -14.70 -11.17 12.08
N LYS A 712 -14.40 -10.63 10.89
CA LYS A 712 -13.12 -9.95 10.61
C LYS A 712 -13.24 -8.53 10.03
N ILE A 713 -14.44 -8.06 9.70
CA ILE A 713 -14.62 -6.72 9.10
C ILE A 713 -14.07 -5.61 10.01
N SER A 714 -14.30 -5.72 11.33
CA SER A 714 -13.79 -4.79 12.35
C SER A 714 -12.45 -5.22 12.94
N SER A 715 -11.63 -5.99 12.23
CA SER A 715 -10.31 -6.44 12.71
C SER A 715 -9.24 -6.38 11.60
N GLY A 716 -9.21 -5.26 10.86
CA GLY A 716 -8.28 -5.03 9.76
C GLY A 716 -8.59 -5.87 8.52
N TYR A 717 -9.79 -5.69 7.95
CA TYR A 717 -10.17 -6.23 6.64
C TYR A 717 -9.54 -5.36 5.54
N LYS A 718 -8.78 -5.94 4.61
CA LYS A 718 -8.02 -5.16 3.62
C LYS A 718 -8.88 -4.69 2.45
N ALA A 719 -8.51 -3.57 1.82
CA ALA A 719 -9.15 -3.07 0.61
C ALA A 719 -9.29 -4.14 -0.50
N TRP A 720 -8.27 -5.01 -0.66
CA TRP A 720 -8.32 -6.11 -1.61
C TRP A 720 -9.37 -7.19 -1.25
N GLU A 721 -9.54 -7.50 0.04
CA GLU A 721 -10.57 -8.43 0.49
C GLU A 721 -11.97 -7.84 0.29
N PHE A 722 -12.16 -6.54 0.55
CA PHE A 722 -13.38 -5.84 0.19
C PHE A 722 -13.65 -5.88 -1.31
N LEU A 723 -12.64 -5.71 -2.17
CA LEU A 723 -12.83 -5.82 -3.63
C LEU A 723 -13.33 -7.22 -4.03
N LEU A 724 -12.71 -8.28 -3.52
CA LEU A 724 -13.11 -9.67 -3.79
C LEU A 724 -14.46 -10.05 -3.16
N TYR A 725 -14.76 -9.56 -1.96
CA TYR A 725 -16.04 -9.81 -1.29
C TYR A 725 -17.18 -9.05 -1.97
N VAL A 726 -17.11 -7.71 -2.01
CA VAL A 726 -18.17 -6.83 -2.49
C VAL A 726 -18.38 -7.05 -3.98
N TYR A 727 -17.40 -6.70 -4.83
CA TYR A 727 -17.56 -6.72 -6.29
C TYR A 727 -17.38 -8.11 -6.89
N GLY A 728 -16.77 -9.05 -6.18
CA GLY A 728 -16.68 -10.46 -6.57
C GLY A 728 -17.91 -11.27 -6.19
N LEU A 729 -18.00 -11.68 -4.93
CA LEU A 729 -19.02 -12.61 -4.42
C LEU A 729 -20.41 -11.98 -4.18
N GLY A 730 -20.43 -10.71 -3.74
CA GLY A 730 -21.63 -10.01 -3.28
C GLY A 730 -22.84 -10.12 -4.22
N PRO A 731 -22.71 -9.89 -5.55
CA PRO A 731 -23.82 -9.99 -6.48
C PRO A 731 -24.57 -11.32 -6.51
N ALA A 732 -23.89 -12.44 -6.28
CA ALA A 732 -24.55 -13.75 -6.22
C ALA A 732 -25.06 -14.05 -4.80
N LEU A 733 -24.19 -13.88 -3.79
CA LEU A 733 -24.52 -14.25 -2.41
C LEU A 733 -25.63 -13.38 -1.78
N LEU A 734 -25.76 -12.11 -2.20
CA LEU A 734 -26.78 -11.20 -1.67
C LEU A 734 -28.13 -11.25 -2.44
N ARG A 735 -28.26 -11.98 -3.55
CA ARG A 735 -29.50 -11.98 -4.37
C ARG A 735 -30.74 -12.48 -3.61
N SER A 736 -30.56 -13.45 -2.71
CA SER A 736 -31.62 -14.01 -1.88
C SER A 736 -31.78 -13.30 -0.52
N ILE A 737 -30.97 -12.26 -0.26
CA ILE A 737 -30.89 -11.57 1.03
C ILE A 737 -31.36 -10.11 0.91
N LEU A 738 -30.89 -9.38 -0.11
CA LEU A 738 -31.35 -8.03 -0.42
C LEU A 738 -32.68 -8.07 -1.19
N PRO A 739 -33.67 -7.22 -0.87
CA PRO A 739 -34.86 -7.06 -1.70
C PRO A 739 -34.49 -6.61 -3.12
N GLU A 740 -35.26 -7.06 -4.12
CA GLU A 740 -34.88 -6.96 -5.55
C GLU A 740 -34.43 -5.56 -5.97
N LYS A 741 -35.13 -4.50 -5.54
CA LYS A 741 -34.76 -3.11 -5.84
C LYS A 741 -33.34 -2.73 -5.37
N TYR A 742 -32.93 -3.18 -4.18
CA TYR A 742 -31.59 -2.92 -3.63
C TYR A 742 -30.52 -3.79 -4.28
N TRP A 743 -30.85 -5.06 -4.58
CA TRP A 743 -29.95 -5.95 -5.29
C TRP A 743 -29.67 -5.49 -6.73
N ARG A 744 -30.72 -5.11 -7.48
CA ARG A 744 -30.59 -4.58 -8.85
C ARG A 744 -29.86 -3.24 -8.89
N HIS A 745 -30.14 -2.35 -7.93
CA HIS A 745 -29.39 -1.11 -7.72
C HIS A 745 -27.91 -1.41 -7.50
N TYR A 746 -27.58 -2.27 -6.55
CA TYR A 746 -26.21 -2.70 -6.26
C TYR A 746 -25.48 -3.30 -7.47
N CYS A 747 -26.16 -4.10 -8.30
CA CYS A 747 -25.58 -4.62 -9.53
C CYS A 747 -25.15 -3.53 -10.54
N LYS A 748 -25.85 -2.39 -10.65
CA LYS A 748 -25.40 -1.27 -11.51
C LYS A 748 -24.00 -0.78 -11.11
N LEU A 749 -23.77 -0.57 -9.81
CA LEU A 749 -22.46 -0.21 -9.27
C LEU A 749 -21.43 -1.30 -9.56
N VAL A 750 -21.75 -2.57 -9.26
CA VAL A 750 -20.75 -3.64 -9.38
C VAL A 750 -20.32 -3.86 -10.83
N PHE A 751 -21.24 -3.79 -11.81
CA PHE A 751 -20.87 -3.88 -13.22
C PHE A 751 -19.94 -2.73 -13.64
N ALA A 752 -20.32 -1.48 -13.34
CA ALA A 752 -19.52 -0.31 -13.72
C ALA A 752 -18.15 -0.28 -13.04
N ILE A 753 -18.07 -0.63 -11.74
CA ILE A 753 -16.80 -0.69 -11.01
C ILE A 753 -15.91 -1.83 -11.53
N ARG A 754 -16.47 -2.98 -11.96
CA ARG A 754 -15.70 -4.05 -12.60
C ARG A 754 -15.09 -3.62 -13.94
N LEU A 755 -15.83 -2.86 -14.77
CA LEU A 755 -15.29 -2.27 -16.01
C LEU A 755 -14.17 -1.26 -15.72
N LEU A 756 -14.40 -0.33 -14.79
CA LEU A 756 -13.45 0.74 -14.46
C LEU A 756 -12.15 0.26 -13.78
N HIS A 757 -12.09 -1.00 -13.33
CA HIS A 757 -10.86 -1.64 -12.83
C HIS A 757 -9.98 -2.26 -13.94
N GLN A 758 -10.41 -2.25 -15.20
CA GLN A 758 -9.64 -2.83 -16.30
C GLN A 758 -8.51 -1.88 -16.74
N ARG A 759 -7.34 -2.43 -17.12
CA ARG A 759 -6.25 -1.64 -17.74
C ARG A 759 -6.61 -1.10 -19.12
N ARG A 760 -7.52 -1.78 -19.81
CA ARG A 760 -8.01 -1.43 -21.15
C ARG A 760 -9.54 -1.40 -21.10
N ILE A 761 -10.16 -0.32 -21.55
CA ILE A 761 -11.62 -0.17 -21.62
C ILE A 761 -12.01 0.51 -22.94
N THR A 762 -13.04 0.01 -23.62
CA THR A 762 -13.55 0.68 -24.83
C THR A 762 -14.35 1.94 -24.49
N ALA A 763 -14.45 2.87 -25.44
CA ALA A 763 -15.30 4.05 -25.30
C ALA A 763 -16.79 3.67 -25.17
N SER A 764 -17.20 2.50 -25.67
CA SER A 764 -18.55 1.98 -25.49
C SER A 764 -18.80 1.49 -24.06
N GLU A 765 -17.90 0.67 -23.52
CA GLU A 765 -17.94 0.21 -22.12
C GLU A 765 -17.85 1.38 -21.14
N LEU A 766 -16.99 2.37 -21.42
CA LEU A 766 -16.83 3.57 -20.61
C LEU A 766 -18.12 4.40 -20.54
N ARG A 767 -18.80 4.61 -21.68
CA ARG A 767 -20.13 5.25 -21.72
C ARG A 767 -21.17 4.44 -20.96
N HIS A 768 -21.19 3.11 -21.11
CA HIS A 768 -22.14 2.26 -20.41
C HIS A 768 -21.93 2.27 -18.88
N ALA A 769 -20.67 2.20 -18.43
CA ALA A 769 -20.29 2.35 -17.03
C ALA A 769 -20.70 3.73 -16.48
N HIS A 770 -20.51 4.82 -17.25
CA HIS A 770 -20.97 6.15 -16.86
C HIS A 770 -22.49 6.18 -16.66
N THR A 771 -23.29 5.72 -17.64
CA THR A 771 -24.76 5.67 -17.54
C THR A 771 -25.21 4.92 -16.28
N LEU A 772 -24.63 3.74 -16.02
CA LEU A 772 -24.98 2.93 -14.85
C LEU A 772 -24.62 3.61 -13.52
N LEU A 773 -23.50 4.35 -13.44
CA LEU A 773 -23.13 5.12 -12.24
C LEU A 773 -24.00 6.36 -12.03
N ILE A 774 -24.35 7.08 -13.09
CA ILE A 774 -25.23 8.25 -13.04
C ILE A 774 -26.65 7.84 -12.60
N GLU A 775 -27.19 6.75 -13.17
CA GLU A 775 -28.42 6.13 -12.66
C GLU A 775 -28.27 5.68 -11.20
N PHE A 776 -27.18 5.00 -10.85
CA PHE A 776 -26.95 4.49 -9.50
C PHE A 776 -26.94 5.58 -8.42
N VAL A 777 -26.34 6.75 -8.70
CA VAL A 777 -26.31 7.89 -7.77
C VAL A 777 -27.73 8.45 -7.53
N ARG A 778 -28.51 8.62 -8.60
CA ARG A 778 -29.93 9.04 -8.50
C ARG A 778 -30.78 8.02 -7.76
N ASP A 779 -30.65 6.75 -8.12
CA ASP A 779 -31.38 5.65 -7.50
C ASP A 779 -31.02 5.51 -6.02
N PHE A 780 -29.75 5.73 -5.63
CA PHE A 780 -29.32 5.71 -4.23
C PHE A 780 -30.05 6.77 -3.39
N GLU A 781 -30.17 8.00 -3.93
CA GLU A 781 -30.87 9.09 -3.25
C GLU A 781 -32.37 8.82 -3.10
N LEU A 782 -32.99 8.15 -4.09
CA LEU A 782 -34.39 7.73 -4.04
C LEU A 782 -34.63 6.53 -3.11
N LEU A 783 -33.69 5.58 -3.05
CA LEU A 783 -33.86 4.29 -2.37
C LEU A 783 -33.49 4.32 -0.88
N TYR A 784 -32.42 5.02 -0.50
CA TYR A 784 -31.89 5.03 0.88
C TYR A 784 -32.16 6.35 1.60
N TYR A 785 -31.70 7.47 1.03
CA TYR A 785 -31.85 8.82 1.61
C TYR A 785 -33.30 9.31 1.60
N GLN A 786 -34.07 9.00 0.54
CA GLN A 786 -35.51 9.23 0.45
C GLN A 786 -35.93 10.70 0.68
N ARG A 787 -35.06 11.67 0.34
CA ARG A 787 -35.22 13.10 0.64
C ARG A 787 -35.48 13.43 2.12
N ARG A 788 -35.02 12.58 3.04
CA ARG A 788 -35.15 12.83 4.48
C ARG A 788 -33.89 13.52 5.03
N GLU A 789 -34.06 14.68 5.66
CA GLU A 789 -32.95 15.42 6.28
C GLU A 789 -32.22 14.58 7.34
N ASP A 790 -32.94 13.78 8.12
CA ASP A 790 -32.34 12.90 9.12
C ASP A 790 -31.49 11.76 8.53
N ARG A 791 -31.64 11.45 7.24
CA ARG A 791 -30.82 10.51 6.44
C ARG A 791 -29.82 11.18 5.50
N LEU A 792 -29.70 12.51 5.51
CA LEU A 792 -28.82 13.26 4.62
C LEU A 792 -27.33 12.81 4.68
N HIS A 793 -26.93 12.17 5.78
CA HIS A 793 -25.59 11.60 5.98
C HIS A 793 -25.31 10.30 5.22
N PHE A 794 -26.33 9.69 4.62
CA PHE A 794 -26.14 8.56 3.69
C PHE A 794 -25.53 9.03 2.37
N CYS A 795 -25.81 10.28 1.96
CA CYS A 795 -25.21 10.93 0.79
C CYS A 795 -23.76 11.35 1.06
N ARG A 796 -22.86 10.37 1.22
CA ARG A 796 -21.42 10.59 1.44
C ARG A 796 -20.74 11.07 0.15
N GLN A 797 -19.55 11.69 0.30
CA GLN A 797 -18.70 12.07 -0.85
C GLN A 797 -18.34 10.87 -1.74
N SER A 798 -18.34 9.63 -1.22
CA SER A 798 -18.11 8.41 -2.00
C SER A 798 -19.25 8.05 -2.97
N ILE A 799 -20.47 8.51 -2.74
CA ILE A 799 -21.56 8.37 -3.72
C ILE A 799 -21.39 9.43 -4.82
N HIS A 800 -21.16 10.69 -4.44
CA HIS A 800 -20.92 11.78 -5.39
C HIS A 800 -19.70 11.51 -6.30
N ALA A 801 -18.62 10.94 -5.75
CA ALA A 801 -17.42 10.53 -6.45
C ALA A 801 -17.69 9.70 -7.73
N LEU A 802 -18.71 8.84 -7.71
CA LEU A 802 -19.06 7.97 -8.83
C LEU A 802 -19.39 8.75 -10.12
N THR A 803 -19.89 9.98 -10.00
CA THR A 803 -20.21 10.84 -11.15
C THR A 803 -18.99 11.25 -11.97
N HIS A 804 -17.80 11.29 -11.35
CA HIS A 804 -16.55 11.73 -11.98
C HIS A 804 -15.72 10.58 -12.59
N LEU A 805 -15.96 9.33 -12.22
CA LEU A 805 -15.05 8.22 -12.55
C LEU A 805 -14.83 8.01 -14.05
N ALA A 806 -15.91 8.00 -14.84
CA ALA A 806 -15.80 7.82 -16.28
C ALA A 806 -15.30 9.08 -17.02
N PRO A 807 -15.71 10.32 -16.65
CA PRO A 807 -15.07 11.55 -17.10
C PRO A 807 -13.55 11.60 -16.85
N GLU A 808 -13.08 11.18 -15.67
CA GLU A 808 -11.65 11.10 -15.38
C GLU A 808 -10.91 10.13 -16.31
N VAL A 809 -11.51 8.98 -16.69
CA VAL A 809 -10.88 8.06 -17.67
C VAL A 809 -10.70 8.71 -19.04
N ALA A 810 -11.70 9.47 -19.52
CA ALA A 810 -11.56 10.19 -20.79
C ALA A 810 -10.49 11.30 -20.71
N ARG A 811 -10.31 11.89 -19.53
CA ARG A 811 -9.40 13.01 -19.28
C ARG A 811 -7.94 12.60 -19.05
N LEU A 812 -7.72 11.49 -18.34
CA LEU A 812 -6.43 11.05 -17.81
C LEU A 812 -6.03 9.60 -18.19
N GLY A 813 -6.85 8.89 -18.97
CA GLY A 813 -6.68 7.46 -19.22
C GLY A 813 -7.16 6.58 -18.05
N PRO A 814 -7.02 5.24 -18.12
CA PRO A 814 -7.68 4.34 -17.17
C PRO A 814 -7.28 4.54 -15.70
N LEU A 815 -8.28 4.71 -14.82
CA LEU A 815 -8.14 5.00 -13.38
C LEU A 815 -7.09 4.17 -12.65
N ILE A 816 -6.93 2.92 -13.06
CA ILE A 816 -6.08 1.92 -12.40
C ILE A 816 -4.61 2.36 -12.32
N TYR A 817 -4.15 3.21 -13.24
CA TYR A 817 -2.77 3.67 -13.39
C TYR A 817 -2.34 4.81 -12.45
N TYR A 818 -3.28 5.41 -11.73
CA TYR A 818 -3.02 6.51 -10.78
C TYR A 818 -3.71 6.30 -9.42
N THR A 819 -3.76 5.03 -8.99
CA THR A 819 -4.27 4.58 -7.67
C THR A 819 -3.17 4.50 -6.61
N GLN A 820 -3.54 4.52 -5.32
CA GLN A 820 -2.59 4.39 -4.21
C GLN A 820 -1.99 2.98 -4.02
N TRP A 821 -2.36 1.97 -4.82
CA TRP A 821 -1.78 0.61 -4.72
C TRP A 821 -0.25 0.58 -4.77
N THR A 822 0.38 1.48 -5.53
CA THR A 822 1.84 1.60 -5.64
C THR A 822 2.46 2.21 -4.38
N MET A 823 1.79 3.17 -3.76
CA MET A 823 2.24 3.79 -2.51
C MET A 823 2.13 2.80 -1.34
N GLU A 824 0.96 2.18 -1.16
CA GLU A 824 0.72 1.14 -0.15
C GLU A 824 1.71 -0.04 -0.24
N ARG A 825 2.05 -0.49 -1.46
CA ARG A 825 3.11 -1.51 -1.64
C ARG A 825 4.50 -0.98 -1.30
N THR A 826 4.80 0.28 -1.60
CA THR A 826 6.08 0.91 -1.24
C THR A 826 6.21 1.05 0.28
N ILE A 827 5.16 1.47 0.97
CA ILE A 827 5.07 1.50 2.44
C ILE A 827 5.30 0.11 3.03
N GLY A 828 4.60 -0.91 2.52
CA GLY A 828 4.77 -2.31 2.96
C GLY A 828 6.21 -2.79 2.82
N ASN A 829 6.81 -2.58 1.64
CA ASN A 829 8.20 -2.95 1.38
C ASN A 829 9.22 -2.21 2.26
N LEU A 830 9.02 -0.92 2.51
CA LEU A 830 9.88 -0.17 3.43
C LEU A 830 9.72 -0.66 4.87
N GLY A 831 8.51 -1.06 5.28
CA GLY A 831 8.26 -1.72 6.56
C GLY A 831 8.99 -3.05 6.73
N GLU A 832 9.04 -3.86 5.67
CA GLU A 832 9.82 -5.13 5.61
C GLU A 832 11.34 -4.90 5.70
N GLU A 833 11.82 -3.74 5.24
CA GLU A 833 13.23 -3.37 5.19
C GLU A 833 13.72 -2.71 6.51
N ILE A 834 12.82 -2.21 7.38
CA ILE A 834 13.17 -1.66 8.69
C ILE A 834 13.49 -2.77 9.69
N ARG A 835 14.76 -2.88 10.08
CA ARG A 835 15.25 -3.91 11.03
C ARG A 835 15.72 -3.34 12.38
N GLN A 836 15.67 -2.02 12.58
CA GLN A 836 16.10 -1.35 13.81
C GLN A 836 14.93 -0.63 14.52
N PRO A 837 14.32 -1.21 15.57
CA PRO A 837 13.15 -0.65 16.25
C PRO A 837 13.47 0.45 17.28
N SER A 838 14.73 0.88 17.38
CA SER A 838 15.26 1.92 18.28
C SER A 838 15.23 3.32 17.66
N ASN A 839 15.61 3.45 16.39
CA ASN A 839 15.52 4.69 15.62
C ASN A 839 14.91 4.44 14.23
N PRO A 840 13.59 4.17 14.18
CA PRO A 840 12.94 3.68 12.96
C PRO A 840 12.82 4.74 11.87
N PHE A 841 12.71 6.03 12.23
CA PHE A 841 12.55 7.10 11.25
C PHE A 841 13.85 7.41 10.50
N GLN A 842 15.00 7.44 11.20
CA GLN A 842 16.30 7.57 10.50
C GLN A 842 16.58 6.31 9.68
N ASN A 843 16.26 5.11 10.20
CA ASN A 843 16.40 3.87 9.45
C ASN A 843 15.53 3.87 8.17
N LEU A 844 14.30 4.38 8.23
CA LEU A 844 13.42 4.58 7.07
C LEU A 844 14.04 5.53 6.04
N SER A 845 14.53 6.70 6.45
CA SER A 845 15.16 7.68 5.54
C SER A 845 16.40 7.11 4.84
N GLU A 846 17.24 6.37 5.57
CA GLU A 846 18.41 5.66 5.02
C GLU A 846 18.02 4.53 4.06
N ARG A 847 16.96 3.75 4.38
CA ARG A 847 16.39 2.77 3.45
C ARG A 847 15.85 3.44 2.18
N GLY A 848 15.22 4.60 2.32
CA GLY A 848 14.74 5.43 1.24
C GLY A 848 15.82 5.93 0.29
N LEU A 849 16.89 6.50 0.85
CA LEU A 849 18.07 6.90 0.06
C LEU A 849 18.67 5.70 -0.67
N ARG A 850 18.92 4.59 0.05
CA ARG A 850 19.47 3.37 -0.54
C ARG A 850 18.57 2.80 -1.63
N ARG A 851 17.24 2.84 -1.47
CA ARG A 851 16.25 2.43 -2.49
C ARG A 851 16.42 3.27 -3.77
N SER A 852 16.53 4.58 -3.64
CA SER A 852 16.74 5.47 -4.80
C SER A 852 18.09 5.21 -5.49
N GLN A 853 19.17 5.10 -4.71
CA GLN A 853 20.51 4.75 -5.20
C GLN A 853 20.56 3.39 -5.89
N LEU A 854 19.95 2.35 -5.33
CA LEU A 854 19.92 1.02 -5.94
C LEU A 854 19.05 0.97 -7.21
N ASN A 855 17.97 1.72 -7.27
CA ASN A 855 17.15 1.82 -8.48
C ASN A 855 17.93 2.51 -9.61
N ALA A 856 18.65 3.60 -9.31
CA ALA A 856 19.57 4.25 -10.27
C ALA A 856 20.74 3.34 -10.67
N LEU A 857 21.35 2.61 -9.73
CA LEU A 857 22.45 1.67 -10.00
C LEU A 857 22.01 0.55 -10.96
N LYS A 858 20.80 0.00 -10.77
CA LYS A 858 20.23 -1.03 -11.65
C LYS A 858 19.86 -0.52 -13.04
N ALA A 859 19.52 0.77 -13.17
CA ALA A 859 19.32 1.40 -14.48
C ALA A 859 20.64 1.66 -15.23
N LEU A 860 21.72 1.94 -14.50
CA LEU A 860 23.08 2.12 -15.02
C LEU A 860 23.78 0.80 -15.36
N ILE A 861 23.46 -0.27 -14.62
CA ILE A 861 24.10 -1.59 -14.75
C ILE A 861 23.01 -2.69 -14.75
N PRO A 862 22.31 -2.93 -15.88
CA PRO A 862 21.21 -3.90 -15.93
C PRO A 862 21.62 -5.34 -15.58
N THR A 863 22.91 -5.70 -15.73
CA THR A 863 23.44 -7.01 -15.34
C THR A 863 23.45 -7.26 -13.82
N LEU A 864 23.27 -6.23 -12.98
CA LEU A 864 23.06 -6.37 -11.53
C LEU A 864 21.60 -6.67 -11.14
N ASP A 865 20.70 -6.69 -12.12
CA ASP A 865 19.29 -7.07 -11.96
C ASP A 865 18.76 -7.75 -13.24
N PRO A 866 19.38 -8.88 -13.65
CA PRO A 866 18.95 -9.58 -14.86
C PRO A 866 17.50 -9.99 -14.68
N ASP A 867 16.63 -9.68 -15.65
CA ASP A 867 15.20 -9.99 -15.54
C ASP A 867 15.00 -11.52 -15.45
N VAL A 868 14.74 -12.03 -14.24
CA VAL A 868 14.76 -13.47 -13.89
C VAL A 868 13.50 -14.19 -14.39
N SER A 869 13.36 -14.27 -15.72
CA SER A 869 12.41 -15.16 -16.40
C SER A 869 13.11 -16.36 -17.03
N THR A 870 14.10 -16.93 -16.33
CA THR A 870 14.64 -18.26 -16.66
C THR A 870 13.54 -19.30 -16.45
N LEU A 871 12.91 -19.74 -17.54
CA LEU A 871 11.81 -20.70 -17.47
C LEU A 871 12.28 -21.99 -16.77
N PRO A 872 11.47 -22.55 -15.84
CA PRO A 872 11.90 -23.64 -14.97
C PRO A 872 12.24 -24.89 -15.79
N ARG A 873 13.26 -25.65 -15.36
CA ARG A 873 13.92 -26.68 -16.19
C ARG A 873 12.95 -27.73 -16.76
N GLY A 874 12.62 -27.58 -18.04
CA GLY A 874 11.71 -28.46 -18.80
C GLY A 874 10.28 -27.93 -18.95
N ALA A 875 10.03 -26.66 -18.61
CA ALA A 875 8.99 -25.87 -19.25
C ALA A 875 9.31 -25.67 -20.74
N GLN A 876 8.27 -25.35 -21.52
CA GLN A 876 8.38 -25.07 -22.94
C GLN A 876 7.69 -23.74 -23.26
N ASP A 877 8.48 -22.77 -23.73
CA ASP A 877 7.96 -21.53 -24.33
C ASP A 877 7.22 -21.85 -25.63
N LEU A 878 6.09 -21.19 -25.84
CA LEU A 878 5.23 -21.31 -27.03
C LEU A 878 5.09 -19.97 -27.78
N GLY A 879 5.78 -18.92 -27.33
CA GLY A 879 5.63 -17.56 -27.83
C GLY A 879 4.41 -16.84 -27.25
N GLU A 880 4.30 -15.54 -27.55
CA GLU A 880 3.18 -14.66 -27.15
C GLU A 880 2.90 -14.60 -25.63
N GLY A 881 3.81 -15.10 -24.78
CA GLY A 881 3.66 -15.19 -23.33
C GLY A 881 3.02 -16.50 -22.82
N TYR A 882 2.75 -17.47 -23.69
CA TYR A 882 2.26 -18.79 -23.31
C TYR A 882 3.43 -19.75 -22.99
N VAL A 883 3.39 -20.42 -21.83
CA VAL A 883 4.42 -21.39 -21.43
C VAL A 883 3.80 -22.65 -20.84
N LEU A 884 4.09 -23.81 -21.43
CA LEU A 884 3.76 -25.11 -20.82
C LEU A 884 4.73 -25.42 -19.68
N LEU A 885 4.22 -25.76 -18.50
CA LEU A 885 5.04 -26.06 -17.32
C LEU A 885 5.05 -27.58 -17.03
N LYS A 886 6.24 -28.10 -16.69
CA LYS A 886 6.66 -29.52 -16.62
C LYS A 886 5.80 -30.55 -15.88
N ALA A 887 4.67 -30.18 -15.28
CA ALA A 887 3.72 -31.12 -14.68
C ALA A 887 3.00 -31.93 -15.78
N MET A 888 3.68 -32.93 -16.35
CA MET A 888 3.26 -33.69 -17.53
C MET A 888 3.31 -35.21 -17.32
N ASP A 889 2.66 -35.95 -18.21
CA ASP A 889 2.68 -37.42 -18.24
C ASP A 889 3.99 -37.92 -18.88
N THR A 890 4.65 -38.91 -18.28
CA THR A 890 5.94 -39.45 -18.76
C THR A 890 5.83 -40.31 -20.02
N LYS A 891 4.62 -40.76 -20.34
CA LYS A 891 4.26 -41.49 -21.56
C LYS A 891 2.83 -41.16 -21.95
N ALA A 892 2.50 -41.31 -23.23
CA ALA A 892 1.13 -41.15 -23.72
C ALA A 892 0.19 -42.18 -23.07
N ARG A 893 -1.08 -41.80 -22.87
CA ARG A 893 -2.13 -42.65 -22.28
C ARG A 893 -3.42 -42.57 -23.11
N PRO A 894 -4.25 -43.63 -23.13
CA PRO A 894 -5.57 -43.57 -23.76
C PRO A 894 -6.43 -42.43 -23.19
N THR A 895 -7.22 -41.82 -24.06
CA THR A 895 -8.35 -40.94 -23.70
C THR A 895 -9.54 -41.75 -23.19
N THR A 896 -10.49 -41.10 -22.53
CA THR A 896 -11.84 -41.68 -22.39
C THR A 896 -12.58 -41.70 -23.74
N GLU A 897 -13.72 -42.37 -23.82
CA GLU A 897 -14.58 -42.29 -25.02
C GLU A 897 -15.12 -40.86 -25.24
N SER A 898 -15.52 -40.18 -24.18
CA SER A 898 -16.01 -38.79 -24.21
C SER A 898 -14.94 -37.80 -24.67
N GLU A 899 -13.72 -37.92 -24.14
CA GLU A 899 -12.53 -37.19 -24.61
C GLU A 899 -12.18 -37.52 -26.06
N GLY A 900 -12.29 -38.80 -26.45
CA GLY A 900 -12.01 -39.28 -27.79
C GLY A 900 -12.96 -38.70 -28.84
N ILE A 901 -14.26 -38.61 -28.54
CA ILE A 901 -15.28 -37.98 -29.41
C ILE A 901 -15.01 -36.48 -29.56
N ALA A 902 -14.67 -35.78 -28.47
CA ALA A 902 -14.34 -34.36 -28.51
C ALA A 902 -13.07 -34.06 -29.32
N LEU A 903 -12.08 -34.96 -29.26
CA LEU A 903 -10.83 -34.88 -30.03
C LEU A 903 -11.06 -35.17 -31.52
N GLU A 904 -11.79 -36.24 -31.84
CA GLU A 904 -12.13 -36.65 -33.20
C GLU A 904 -12.87 -35.52 -33.95
N LYS A 905 -13.92 -34.98 -33.34
CA LYS A 905 -14.69 -33.84 -33.88
C LYS A 905 -13.86 -32.58 -34.14
N PHE A 906 -12.87 -32.29 -33.27
CA PHE A 906 -11.99 -31.12 -33.45
C PHE A 906 -11.01 -31.34 -34.62
N MET A 907 -10.45 -32.54 -34.72
CA MET A 907 -9.52 -32.89 -35.80
C MET A 907 -10.22 -32.95 -37.16
N GLU A 908 -11.46 -33.42 -37.22
CA GLU A 908 -12.34 -33.31 -38.39
C GLU A 908 -12.51 -31.84 -38.83
N THR A 909 -12.77 -30.90 -37.91
CA THR A 909 -12.89 -29.47 -38.25
C THR A 909 -11.58 -28.82 -38.70
N GLU A 910 -10.44 -29.36 -38.30
CA GLU A 910 -9.11 -28.97 -38.78
C GLU A 910 -8.71 -29.67 -40.10
N GLY A 911 -9.56 -30.54 -40.66
CA GLY A 911 -9.33 -31.26 -41.93
C GLY A 911 -8.57 -32.59 -41.80
N ASP A 912 -8.41 -33.12 -40.59
CA ASP A 912 -7.61 -34.31 -40.31
C ASP A 912 -8.46 -35.55 -39.99
N ILE A 913 -8.68 -36.37 -41.02
CA ILE A 913 -9.51 -37.58 -41.01
C ILE A 913 -8.88 -38.83 -40.37
N ARG A 914 -7.87 -38.67 -39.51
CA ARG A 914 -7.26 -39.80 -38.76
C ARG A 914 -8.20 -40.27 -37.64
N GLN A 915 -8.15 -41.56 -37.30
CA GLN A 915 -8.94 -42.11 -36.19
C GLN A 915 -8.39 -41.65 -34.84
N TRP A 916 -8.89 -40.52 -34.36
CA TRP A 916 -8.39 -39.87 -33.15
C TRP A 916 -9.03 -40.38 -31.86
N ARG A 917 -10.24 -40.97 -31.90
CA ARG A 917 -11.00 -41.41 -30.71
C ARG A 917 -10.31 -42.47 -29.84
N THR A 918 -9.30 -43.15 -30.34
CA THR A 918 -8.46 -44.13 -29.61
C THR A 918 -7.00 -43.69 -29.47
N CYS A 919 -6.64 -42.47 -29.90
CA CYS A 919 -5.26 -42.01 -29.95
C CYS A 919 -4.73 -41.67 -28.54
N PRO A 920 -3.63 -42.28 -28.07
CA PRO A 920 -3.10 -42.00 -26.74
C PRO A 920 -2.38 -40.64 -26.71
N LEU A 921 -2.74 -39.78 -25.76
CA LEU A 921 -2.20 -38.43 -25.60
C LEU A 921 -1.20 -38.33 -24.45
N GLN A 922 -0.18 -37.46 -24.61
CA GLN A 922 0.71 -37.05 -23.53
C GLN A 922 0.22 -35.73 -22.92
N ARG A 923 -0.30 -35.82 -21.70
CA ARG A 923 -1.00 -34.73 -21.02
C ARG A 923 -0.05 -33.82 -20.25
N TRP A 924 -0.39 -32.55 -20.16
CA TRP A 924 0.24 -31.51 -19.36
C TRP A 924 -0.81 -30.85 -18.46
N ALA A 925 -0.41 -30.37 -17.28
CA ALA A 925 -1.34 -29.94 -16.23
C ALA A 925 -1.27 -28.46 -15.83
N ARG A 926 -0.32 -27.70 -16.41
CA ARG A 926 -0.05 -26.30 -16.05
C ARG A 926 0.35 -25.51 -17.31
N LEU A 927 -0.34 -24.41 -17.58
CA LEU A 927 -0.06 -23.45 -18.65
C LEU A 927 0.04 -22.05 -18.02
N ARG A 928 1.17 -21.36 -18.19
CA ARG A 928 1.27 -19.91 -17.92
C ARG A 928 0.61 -19.17 -19.08
N LEU A 929 -0.28 -18.24 -18.78
CA LEU A 929 -0.95 -17.35 -19.73
C LEU A 929 -0.15 -16.04 -19.89
N PRO A 930 -0.36 -15.26 -20.99
CA PRO A 930 0.34 -13.99 -21.22
C PRO A 930 0.10 -12.92 -20.14
N ASN A 931 -0.98 -13.07 -19.36
CA ASN A 931 -1.31 -12.21 -18.23
C ASN A 931 -0.61 -12.60 -16.90
N GLY A 932 0.29 -13.60 -16.93
CA GLY A 932 1.04 -14.12 -15.78
C GLY A 932 0.35 -15.21 -14.95
N GLN A 933 -0.96 -15.45 -15.14
CA GLN A 933 -1.68 -16.50 -14.39
C GLN A 933 -1.23 -17.90 -14.81
N ILE A 934 -1.16 -18.84 -13.85
CA ILE A 934 -0.96 -20.26 -14.15
C ILE A 934 -2.32 -20.97 -14.19
N ALA A 935 -2.80 -21.24 -15.40
CA ALA A 935 -3.99 -22.06 -15.64
C ALA A 935 -3.64 -23.54 -15.42
N ARG A 936 -4.16 -24.12 -14.33
CA ARG A 936 -3.92 -25.51 -13.92
C ARG A 936 -4.95 -26.46 -14.58
N SER A 937 -4.98 -27.74 -14.22
CA SER A 937 -5.95 -28.69 -14.79
C SER A 937 -6.52 -29.70 -13.77
N LEU A 938 -7.71 -30.23 -14.06
CA LEU A 938 -8.41 -31.21 -13.24
C LEU A 938 -7.56 -32.46 -12.98
N TRP A 939 -6.82 -32.93 -13.99
CA TRP A 939 -5.98 -34.12 -13.89
C TRP A 939 -4.96 -34.09 -12.73
N LYS A 940 -4.47 -32.92 -12.33
CA LYS A 940 -3.55 -32.78 -11.18
C LYS A 940 -4.19 -32.14 -9.95
N GLU A 941 -5.06 -31.15 -10.12
CA GLU A 941 -5.73 -30.53 -8.95
C GLU A 941 -6.74 -31.47 -8.28
N GLY A 942 -7.43 -32.32 -9.06
CA GLY A 942 -8.40 -33.29 -8.54
C GLY A 942 -7.79 -34.44 -7.74
N LEU A 943 -6.46 -34.46 -7.57
CA LEU A 943 -5.74 -35.38 -6.69
C LEU A 943 -5.58 -34.82 -5.26
N LYS A 944 -5.92 -33.55 -5.02
CA LYS A 944 -5.92 -32.90 -3.70
C LYS A 944 -7.36 -32.76 -3.18
N PRO A 945 -7.60 -32.87 -1.86
CA PRO A 945 -8.92 -32.59 -1.29
C PRO A 945 -9.26 -31.09 -1.46
N LEU A 946 -10.55 -30.76 -1.41
CA LEU A 946 -11.05 -29.41 -1.69
C LEU A 946 -10.46 -28.34 -0.74
N GLU A 947 -10.15 -28.71 0.50
CA GLU A 947 -9.59 -27.81 1.51
C GLU A 947 -8.11 -27.44 1.28
N ASP A 948 -7.35 -28.30 0.60
CA ASP A 948 -5.92 -28.11 0.30
C ASP A 948 -5.66 -27.48 -1.09
N VAL A 949 -6.70 -27.09 -1.83
CA VAL A 949 -6.57 -26.57 -3.21
C VAL A 949 -7.16 -25.17 -3.36
N ARG A 950 -6.45 -24.35 -4.14
CA ARG A 950 -6.87 -23.03 -4.63
C ARG A 950 -7.11 -23.14 -6.14
N ILE A 951 -8.32 -23.55 -6.51
CA ILE A 951 -8.69 -24.05 -7.84
C ILE A 951 -8.33 -23.02 -8.92
N ALA A 952 -7.38 -23.36 -9.79
CA ALA A 952 -6.89 -22.52 -10.88
C ALA A 952 -7.08 -23.16 -12.28
N ARG A 953 -7.90 -24.22 -12.37
CA ARG A 953 -8.26 -24.92 -13.61
C ARG A 953 -9.52 -24.42 -14.32
N LYS A 954 -10.22 -23.44 -13.75
CA LYS A 954 -11.45 -22.85 -14.32
C LYS A 954 -11.06 -21.59 -15.10
N VAL A 955 -11.51 -21.48 -16.35
CA VAL A 955 -10.99 -20.50 -17.32
C VAL A 955 -12.08 -19.75 -18.08
N LYS A 956 -11.77 -18.52 -18.47
CA LYS A 956 -12.50 -17.68 -19.44
C LYS A 956 -11.93 -17.91 -20.83
N LEU A 957 -12.81 -18.17 -21.79
CA LEU A 957 -12.48 -18.46 -23.18
C LEU A 957 -12.99 -17.36 -24.11
N GLN A 958 -12.20 -17.03 -25.12
CA GLN A 958 -12.66 -16.29 -26.30
C GLN A 958 -12.83 -17.28 -27.45
N PHE A 959 -14.06 -17.73 -27.69
CA PHE A 959 -14.39 -18.85 -28.57
C PHE A 959 -15.54 -18.47 -29.50
N HIS A 960 -15.39 -18.67 -30.82
CA HIS A 960 -16.39 -18.26 -31.83
C HIS A 960 -16.89 -16.81 -31.66
N GLN A 961 -15.94 -15.88 -31.44
CA GLN A 961 -16.20 -14.44 -31.15
C GLN A 961 -17.02 -14.16 -29.87
N ARG A 962 -17.22 -15.15 -29.00
CA ARG A 962 -18.00 -15.05 -27.76
C ARG A 962 -17.14 -15.36 -26.54
N ILE A 963 -17.54 -14.80 -25.40
CA ILE A 963 -17.04 -15.21 -24.10
C ILE A 963 -17.79 -16.48 -23.67
N GLU A 964 -17.05 -17.53 -23.37
CA GLU A 964 -17.52 -18.75 -22.72
C GLU A 964 -16.64 -19.07 -21.48
N TYR A 965 -17.06 -20.02 -20.65
CA TYR A 965 -16.31 -20.46 -19.47
C TYR A 965 -16.21 -21.99 -19.42
N GLY A 966 -15.12 -22.52 -18.88
CA GLY A 966 -14.89 -23.97 -18.83
C GLY A 966 -13.91 -24.41 -17.75
N GLU A 967 -13.82 -25.73 -17.57
CA GLU A 967 -12.79 -26.40 -16.77
C GLU A 967 -11.79 -27.11 -17.67
N VAL A 968 -10.51 -26.78 -17.52
CA VAL A 968 -9.42 -27.50 -18.19
C VAL A 968 -9.26 -28.89 -17.56
N ARG A 969 -9.49 -29.94 -18.35
CA ARG A 969 -9.22 -31.33 -17.95
C ARG A 969 -7.72 -31.60 -18.01
N TYR A 970 -7.07 -31.23 -19.12
CA TYR A 970 -5.62 -31.21 -19.34
C TYR A 970 -5.26 -30.45 -20.62
N TYR A 971 -3.98 -30.12 -20.77
CA TYR A 971 -3.39 -29.68 -22.04
C TYR A 971 -2.68 -30.85 -22.73
N PHE A 972 -2.49 -30.78 -24.04
CA PHE A 972 -1.74 -31.78 -24.82
C PHE A 972 -1.12 -31.14 -26.07
N ARG A 973 -0.28 -31.90 -26.78
CA ARG A 973 0.35 -31.50 -28.05
C ARG A 973 -0.07 -32.48 -29.14
N ALA A 974 -0.45 -31.97 -30.32
CA ALA A 974 -0.88 -32.79 -31.45
C ALA A 974 -0.41 -32.20 -32.79
N LYS A 975 -0.20 -33.06 -33.79
CA LYS A 975 0.15 -32.61 -35.15
C LYS A 975 -1.11 -32.34 -35.96
N VAL A 976 -1.27 -31.09 -36.39
CA VAL A 976 -2.43 -30.56 -37.13
C VAL A 976 -1.90 -29.73 -38.29
N ASN A 977 -2.44 -29.90 -39.49
CA ASN A 977 -2.05 -29.13 -40.69
C ASN A 977 -0.53 -29.00 -40.90
N ASN A 978 0.18 -30.13 -40.76
CA ASN A 978 1.65 -30.29 -40.74
C ASN A 978 2.43 -29.55 -39.63
N GLY A 979 1.79 -28.66 -38.87
CA GLY A 979 2.34 -28.06 -37.64
C GLY A 979 2.24 -28.98 -36.42
N LEU A 980 2.82 -28.54 -35.30
CA LEU A 980 2.72 -29.20 -33.98
C LEU A 980 2.11 -28.21 -32.98
N GLY A 981 0.77 -28.20 -32.91
CA GLY A 981 0.00 -27.32 -32.05
C GLY A 981 -0.05 -27.76 -30.58
N VAL A 982 -0.59 -26.88 -29.75
CA VAL A 982 -0.82 -27.11 -28.32
C VAL A 982 -2.28 -26.80 -28.02
N PHE A 983 -2.96 -27.75 -27.39
CA PHE A 983 -4.41 -27.73 -27.24
C PHE A 983 -4.82 -28.01 -25.80
N ALA A 984 -6.01 -27.56 -25.42
CA ALA A 984 -6.65 -27.85 -24.16
C ALA A 984 -7.89 -28.71 -24.36
N MET A 985 -8.02 -29.80 -23.60
CA MET A 985 -9.28 -30.52 -23.42
C MET A 985 -10.07 -29.80 -22.32
N ILE A 986 -11.22 -29.22 -22.67
CA ILE A 986 -12.01 -28.36 -21.79
C ILE A 986 -13.46 -28.84 -21.71
N SER A 987 -13.99 -28.89 -20.49
CA SER A 987 -15.39 -29.10 -20.16
C SER A 987 -16.07 -27.73 -20.04
N LEU A 988 -16.93 -27.35 -20.98
CA LEU A 988 -17.67 -26.09 -20.92
C LEU A 988 -18.69 -26.06 -19.77
N TYR A 989 -18.96 -24.86 -19.29
CA TYR A 989 -20.18 -24.53 -18.54
C TYR A 989 -21.31 -24.17 -19.50
N SER A 990 -22.55 -24.26 -19.02
CA SER A 990 -23.70 -23.75 -19.77
C SER A 990 -23.59 -22.26 -20.06
N ARG A 991 -24.30 -21.80 -21.10
CA ARG A 991 -24.67 -20.38 -21.22
C ARG A 991 -25.39 -19.91 -19.94
N PRO A 992 -25.31 -18.62 -19.60
CA PRO A 992 -25.85 -18.10 -18.34
C PRO A 992 -27.38 -18.08 -18.36
N ASP A 993 -27.99 -18.15 -17.19
CA ASP A 993 -29.41 -17.83 -17.00
C ASP A 993 -29.68 -16.40 -17.52
N PRO A 994 -30.52 -16.22 -18.55
CA PRO A 994 -30.72 -14.92 -19.19
C PRO A 994 -31.50 -13.95 -18.30
N VAL A 995 -32.36 -14.45 -17.40
CA VAL A 995 -33.16 -13.62 -16.49
C VAL A 995 -32.27 -13.07 -15.38
N ILE A 996 -31.42 -13.91 -14.79
CA ILE A 996 -30.44 -13.48 -13.77
C ILE A 996 -29.43 -12.51 -14.38
N LEU A 997 -28.93 -12.79 -15.59
CA LEU A 997 -28.00 -11.91 -16.29
C LEU A 997 -28.64 -10.53 -16.60
N GLN A 998 -29.86 -10.51 -17.15
CA GLN A 998 -30.58 -9.29 -17.48
C GLN A 998 -30.94 -8.48 -16.22
N GLN A 999 -31.50 -9.12 -15.18
CA GLN A 999 -31.86 -8.44 -13.93
C GLN A 999 -30.64 -7.86 -13.21
N SER A 1000 -29.48 -8.52 -13.31
CA SER A 1000 -28.21 -8.07 -12.71
C SER A 1000 -27.40 -7.11 -13.58
N TYR A 1001 -27.96 -6.55 -14.67
CA TYR A 1001 -27.22 -5.68 -15.60
C TYR A 1001 -25.89 -6.32 -16.07
N ASN A 1002 -25.92 -7.60 -16.43
CA ASN A 1002 -24.78 -8.44 -16.79
C ASN A 1002 -23.74 -8.70 -15.68
N THR A 1003 -24.07 -8.48 -14.40
CA THR A 1003 -23.14 -8.72 -13.27
C THR A 1003 -23.03 -10.19 -12.87
N VAL A 1004 -24.13 -10.94 -12.89
CA VAL A 1004 -24.19 -12.33 -12.40
C VAL A 1004 -24.36 -13.30 -13.56
N TRP A 1005 -23.24 -13.91 -13.96
CA TRP A 1005 -23.22 -15.04 -14.87
C TRP A 1005 -23.42 -16.34 -14.07
N SER A 1006 -24.66 -16.81 -13.99
CA SER A 1006 -25.02 -18.07 -13.32
C SER A 1006 -25.22 -19.18 -14.35
N CYS A 1007 -24.54 -20.32 -14.19
CA CYS A 1007 -24.48 -21.41 -15.16
C CYS A 1007 -24.39 -22.79 -14.47
N GLN A 1008 -24.58 -23.86 -15.24
CA GLN A 1008 -24.45 -25.25 -14.78
C GLN A 1008 -23.18 -25.89 -15.35
N ASP A 1009 -22.56 -26.80 -14.59
CA ASP A 1009 -21.46 -27.64 -15.08
C ASP A 1009 -22.04 -28.72 -16.03
N GLN A 1010 -21.48 -28.87 -17.22
CA GLN A 1010 -21.94 -29.83 -18.22
C GLN A 1010 -21.18 -31.17 -18.17
N GLY A 1011 -20.10 -31.24 -17.38
CA GLY A 1011 -19.25 -32.42 -17.29
C GLY A 1011 -18.80 -32.91 -18.67
N ASP A 1012 -18.85 -34.22 -18.86
CA ASP A 1012 -18.39 -34.86 -20.10
C ASP A 1012 -19.23 -34.50 -21.34
N ALA A 1013 -20.47 -34.04 -21.17
CA ALA A 1013 -21.30 -33.54 -22.28
C ALA A 1013 -20.87 -32.15 -22.79
N GLY A 1014 -20.09 -31.41 -22.00
CA GLY A 1014 -19.50 -30.12 -22.40
C GLY A 1014 -18.08 -30.21 -22.98
N LEU A 1015 -17.56 -31.42 -23.24
CA LEU A 1015 -16.17 -31.59 -23.69
C LEU A 1015 -15.93 -31.08 -25.11
N ILE A 1016 -14.94 -30.21 -25.24
CA ILE A 1016 -14.38 -29.71 -26.49
C ILE A 1016 -12.85 -29.69 -26.41
N VAL A 1017 -12.21 -29.71 -27.58
CA VAL A 1017 -10.81 -29.30 -27.72
C VAL A 1017 -10.76 -27.86 -28.24
N VAL A 1018 -9.83 -27.06 -27.71
CA VAL A 1018 -9.50 -25.72 -28.21
C VAL A 1018 -8.00 -25.54 -28.33
N ASP A 1019 -7.56 -24.65 -29.22
CA ASP A 1019 -6.20 -24.09 -29.15
C ASP A 1019 -6.02 -23.31 -27.83
N ILE A 1020 -4.85 -23.42 -27.20
CA ILE A 1020 -4.58 -22.73 -25.92
C ILE A 1020 -4.75 -21.21 -25.98
N LYS A 1021 -4.60 -20.59 -27.16
CA LYS A 1021 -4.77 -19.14 -27.37
C LYS A 1021 -6.22 -18.67 -27.19
N ALA A 1022 -7.19 -19.60 -27.16
CA ALA A 1022 -8.56 -19.29 -26.77
C ALA A 1022 -8.69 -18.98 -25.26
N ILE A 1023 -7.72 -19.36 -24.42
CA ILE A 1023 -7.76 -19.19 -22.97
C ILE A 1023 -7.28 -17.78 -22.58
N ALA A 1024 -8.22 -16.89 -22.24
CA ALA A 1024 -7.94 -15.49 -21.95
C ALA A 1024 -7.55 -15.22 -20.48
N ALA A 1025 -8.12 -15.96 -19.52
CA ALA A 1025 -7.84 -15.79 -18.10
C ALA A 1025 -8.25 -17.02 -17.26
N VAL A 1026 -7.66 -17.16 -16.08
CA VAL A 1026 -8.15 -18.02 -15.00
C VAL A 1026 -9.18 -17.26 -14.16
N VAL A 1027 -10.31 -17.89 -13.86
CA VAL A 1027 -11.44 -17.32 -13.11
C VAL A 1027 -11.82 -18.19 -11.91
N ALA A 1028 -12.54 -17.63 -10.94
CA ALA A 1028 -13.21 -18.42 -9.92
C ALA A 1028 -14.60 -18.85 -10.43
N MET A 1029 -14.93 -20.14 -10.30
CA MET A 1029 -16.28 -20.66 -10.49
C MET A 1029 -16.79 -21.14 -9.14
N VAL A 1030 -17.59 -20.31 -8.48
CA VAL A 1030 -18.04 -20.53 -7.11
C VAL A 1030 -19.40 -21.23 -7.15
N PRO A 1031 -19.60 -22.35 -6.43
CA PRO A 1031 -20.91 -22.98 -6.34
C PRO A 1031 -21.93 -22.03 -5.71
N TRP A 1032 -23.11 -22.00 -6.28
CA TRP A 1032 -24.28 -21.35 -5.71
C TRP A 1032 -25.19 -22.46 -5.19
N GLN A 1033 -25.67 -22.35 -3.95
CA GLN A 1033 -26.61 -23.34 -3.44
C GLN A 1033 -27.92 -23.25 -4.24
N PRO A 1034 -28.44 -24.38 -4.76
CA PRO A 1034 -29.72 -24.38 -5.42
C PRO A 1034 -30.84 -23.96 -4.48
N ALA A 1035 -31.95 -23.46 -5.04
CA ALA A 1035 -33.18 -23.29 -4.27
C ALA A 1035 -33.61 -24.64 -3.66
N PRO A 1036 -34.22 -24.67 -2.46
CA PRO A 1036 -34.65 -25.92 -1.82
C PRO A 1036 -35.54 -26.74 -2.76
N GLY A 1037 -35.07 -27.94 -3.16
CA GLY A 1037 -35.76 -28.82 -4.11
C GLY A 1037 -35.21 -28.85 -5.54
N SER A 1038 -34.07 -28.21 -5.85
CA SER A 1038 -33.37 -28.41 -7.13
C SER A 1038 -32.11 -29.28 -6.95
N ASP A 1039 -32.07 -30.43 -7.63
CA ASP A 1039 -30.89 -31.31 -7.71
C ASP A 1039 -29.75 -30.75 -8.57
N THR A 1040 -29.99 -29.68 -9.36
CA THR A 1040 -28.97 -29.11 -10.25
C THR A 1040 -27.98 -28.22 -9.49
N CYS A 1041 -26.69 -28.55 -9.57
CA CYS A 1041 -25.62 -27.72 -9.02
C CYS A 1041 -25.36 -26.53 -9.94
N THR A 1042 -25.58 -25.30 -9.44
CA THR A 1042 -25.31 -24.06 -10.18
C THR A 1042 -24.02 -23.42 -9.69
N TYR A 1043 -23.37 -22.67 -10.57
CA TYR A 1043 -22.13 -21.95 -10.33
C TYR A 1043 -22.27 -20.51 -10.81
N PHE A 1044 -21.57 -19.58 -10.17
CA PHE A 1044 -21.40 -18.23 -10.68
C PHE A 1044 -19.93 -17.88 -10.96
N VAL A 1045 -19.71 -17.10 -12.01
CA VAL A 1045 -18.38 -16.61 -12.40
C VAL A 1045 -17.95 -15.46 -11.48
N VAL A 1046 -16.70 -15.48 -11.02
CA VAL A 1046 -16.01 -14.28 -10.54
C VAL A 1046 -14.67 -14.12 -11.26
N GLU A 1047 -14.58 -13.09 -12.09
CA GLU A 1047 -13.32 -12.59 -12.63
C GLU A 1047 -12.59 -11.73 -11.57
N LYS A 1048 -11.25 -11.73 -11.58
CA LYS A 1048 -10.46 -10.94 -10.62
C LYS A 1048 -10.65 -9.44 -10.89
N PRO A 1049 -11.25 -8.66 -9.96
CA PRO A 1049 -11.34 -7.21 -10.11
C PRO A 1049 -9.94 -6.63 -10.21
N GLY A 1050 -9.62 -5.87 -11.26
CA GLY A 1050 -8.26 -5.39 -11.48
C GLY A 1050 -7.24 -6.53 -11.58
N LEU A 1051 -7.55 -7.59 -12.35
CA LEU A 1051 -6.69 -8.77 -12.56
C LEU A 1051 -5.20 -8.43 -12.67
N GLN A 1052 -4.91 -7.40 -13.48
CA GLN A 1052 -3.58 -6.96 -13.85
C GLN A 1052 -2.94 -5.97 -12.85
N VAL A 1053 -3.61 -5.56 -11.76
CA VAL A 1053 -2.99 -4.72 -10.70
C VAL A 1053 -1.81 -5.45 -10.06
N GLY A 1054 -1.99 -6.74 -9.72
CA GLY A 1054 -0.89 -7.58 -9.24
C GLY A 1054 0.25 -7.68 -10.25
N TYR A 1055 -0.08 -7.82 -11.54
CA TYR A 1055 0.90 -7.88 -12.64
C TYR A 1055 1.72 -6.58 -12.79
N LEU A 1056 1.10 -5.39 -12.67
CA LEU A 1056 1.82 -4.09 -12.70
C LEU A 1056 2.91 -3.99 -11.62
N SER A 1057 2.70 -4.66 -10.48
CA SER A 1057 3.67 -4.74 -9.37
C SER A 1057 4.92 -5.57 -9.68
N GLY A 1058 4.82 -6.52 -10.63
CA GLY A 1058 5.73 -7.66 -10.72
C GLY A 1058 5.41 -8.82 -9.77
N GLU A 1059 4.17 -8.95 -9.26
CA GLU A 1059 3.74 -10.13 -8.51
C GLU A 1059 3.43 -11.29 -9.48
N GLU A 1060 4.42 -12.14 -9.76
CA GLU A 1060 4.17 -13.44 -10.41
C GLU A 1060 3.57 -14.46 -9.42
N GLU A 1061 2.84 -15.46 -9.94
CA GLU A 1061 2.39 -16.60 -9.12
C GLU A 1061 3.60 -17.50 -8.78
N GLU A 1062 4.10 -17.40 -7.54
CA GLU A 1062 5.26 -18.18 -7.07
C GLU A 1062 5.11 -19.67 -7.39
N MET A 1063 6.12 -20.23 -8.07
CA MET A 1063 6.21 -21.67 -8.28
C MET A 1063 6.91 -22.34 -7.10
N THR A 1064 6.12 -22.95 -6.22
CA THR A 1064 6.60 -24.11 -5.47
C THR A 1064 6.90 -25.25 -6.45
N GLU A 1065 8.09 -25.83 -6.37
CA GLU A 1065 8.41 -27.08 -7.08
C GLU A 1065 7.72 -28.28 -6.40
N GLU A 1066 6.42 -28.43 -6.67
CA GLU A 1066 5.65 -29.69 -6.58
C GLU A 1066 5.70 -30.47 -7.91
#